data_AF-A0A4R8HPC7-F1
#
_entry.id   AF-A0A4R8HPC7-F1
#
_cell.length_a   1.000
_cell.length_b   1.000
_cell.length_c   1.000
_cell.angle_alpha   90.00
_cell.angle_beta   90.00
_cell.angle_gamma   90.00
#
_symmetry.space_group_name_H-M   'P 1'
#
loop_
_entity.id
_entity.type
_entity.pdbx_description
1 polymer ?
#
loop_
_entity_poly.entity_id
_entity_poly.type
_entity_poly.pdbx_seq_one_letter_code
_entity_poly.pdbx_strand_id
1 'polypeptide(L)'
;MSPTAKGRIWRRALILLASTALAAGLCAAFFSHQDLAKWIWAAGTVPVAASLAVSIARDLLAGRAGVDVIALLSMSAALALGEALAAVIVAVMYAGGSVIEDIAVGRAERDLKALIDRAPRTAHRRIDDRIEDIPIDDVAVGDLLLVRAGEVVPTDGLIVEPNALLDESAVTGEPLPVARRRGEAASSGTVNAGETFEMRASAASGDSTYAGIVELATAAQTAKAPFIRMADRYALLFLPVALLAAGAAWALSQDPIRGLAVLVAATPCPLILAAPAAFVAGASRAARRGILIKGGGPLEALARTHTVMFDKTGTLTVGGARLVAIETGPDRDANEALRLAASLEQASHHVVAAAIVAAASERGLSLHIPTDVRETFGTGIEGKVDGRDMRVGALQFVQGDEGLEDWAARAARRASWRSALTVFISSNGRLIAVLLLADELRRETPRAIQALRDAGVGRIVMVTGDRADAAETIGAALDLDAVLADRIPSDKVDAVAIERRLHPTLMVGDGINDAPALAAANVGVAMGARGASASSEAADVVILVDRLDRVSEAVAIARRTRLIALQSIIAGMTLSFATMGAAAFGWIGPVGGALIQEAIDIAVILNALRALGGGSTFLRRPLPETATRALREDHEKIEQSLDRLRQIADALDAASPRRACEYIDEADRLVADVILAHERDDESEIYPRISHYLPSGQGLGAMSRAHREIRHQARLLARLAEGQRSHEPDKYLIRDAQRIIEAIETLVRVHNAQEEDVYEQAASEFSGSGSLREPQTRKSEAASAFDRAISAASGAQRLRRTAFATLAALAVLLGCGWLYFRWERNAPRDGVTATGVIEAASATPISTRLSGTIRAVYCDVGTKVTAGQVCAEIDPQPYRAAVEQAKADLALADARLETARAALARMEKRLERQRAEADHGALSKKTLAQSEIALSRARARADQEEALRTLRRDRVSEAAEHLAQTAVAVPVDGTVIAREVKVGLTIEERDAPARLFQVATDLSVVEIVVTIHSSELRQPRIGSQVAFRVLSLPGRAFSGIVEQVSRSTPDADHASTYRVVIEAFNPDLLLRPGMVATLTIHDFVAVMTPR
;
A
#
# COMPACT_ATOMS: atom_id res chain seq x y z
N MET A 1 11.69 4.71 -31.66
CA MET A 1 10.65 4.56 -30.60
C MET A 1 10.87 3.24 -29.87
N SER A 2 11.04 3.28 -28.56
CA SER A 2 11.18 2.08 -27.73
C SER A 2 9.93 1.17 -27.82
N PRO A 3 10.05 -0.15 -27.58
CA PRO A 3 8.91 -1.08 -27.51
C PRO A 3 7.80 -0.60 -26.56
N THR A 4 8.19 0.09 -25.48
CA THR A 4 7.30 0.69 -24.47
C THR A 4 6.51 1.89 -25.00
N ALA A 5 7.04 2.66 -25.96
CA ALA A 5 6.33 3.78 -26.57
C ALA A 5 5.23 3.30 -27.53
N LYS A 6 5.48 2.23 -28.29
CA LYS A 6 4.47 1.63 -29.19
C LYS A 6 3.30 1.03 -28.40
N GLY A 7 3.58 0.36 -27.29
CA GLY A 7 2.56 -0.20 -26.40
C GLY A 7 1.62 0.86 -25.80
N ARG A 8 2.15 2.00 -25.33
CA ARG A 8 1.35 3.10 -24.78
C ARG A 8 0.42 3.74 -25.82
N ILE A 9 0.90 3.93 -27.04
CA ILE A 9 0.08 4.48 -28.13
C ILE A 9 -1.05 3.53 -28.49
N TRP A 10 -0.78 2.22 -28.52
CA TRP A 10 -1.79 1.20 -28.78
C TRP A 10 -2.90 1.19 -27.70
N ARG A 11 -2.52 1.20 -26.41
CA ARG A 11 -3.49 1.28 -25.30
C ARG A 11 -4.36 2.55 -25.36
N ARG A 12 -3.75 3.70 -25.69
CA ARG A 12 -4.47 4.97 -25.90
C ARG A 12 -5.43 4.94 -27.09
N ALA A 13 -5.09 4.22 -28.15
CA ALA A 13 -5.99 4.04 -29.29
C ALA A 13 -7.21 3.17 -28.91
N LEU A 14 -6.99 2.10 -28.13
CA LEU A 14 -8.07 1.22 -27.67
C LEU A 14 -9.07 1.92 -26.75
N ILE A 15 -8.59 2.73 -25.78
CA ILE A 15 -9.50 3.51 -24.93
C ILE A 15 -10.28 4.55 -25.75
N LEU A 16 -9.61 5.25 -26.68
CA LEU A 16 -10.28 6.24 -27.54
C LEU A 16 -11.39 5.57 -28.36
N LEU A 17 -11.12 4.39 -28.92
CA LEU A 17 -12.10 3.59 -29.66
C LEU A 17 -13.29 3.18 -28.77
N ALA A 18 -13.02 2.61 -27.59
CA ALA A 18 -14.07 2.16 -26.69
C ALA A 18 -14.93 3.33 -26.15
N SER A 19 -14.29 4.46 -25.79
CA SER A 19 -14.99 5.65 -25.30
C SER A 19 -15.80 6.34 -26.39
N THR A 20 -15.28 6.40 -27.63
CA THR A 20 -16.04 6.94 -28.77
C THR A 20 -17.22 6.05 -29.13
N ALA A 21 -17.05 4.72 -29.10
CA ALA A 21 -18.15 3.78 -29.28
C ALA A 21 -19.21 3.89 -28.17
N LEU A 22 -18.80 4.02 -26.90
CA LEU A 22 -19.71 4.26 -25.78
C LEU A 22 -20.55 5.53 -26.01
N ALA A 23 -19.89 6.66 -26.31
CA ALA A 23 -20.54 7.93 -26.56
C ALA A 23 -21.47 7.90 -27.78
N ALA A 24 -21.01 7.35 -28.90
CA ALA A 24 -21.79 7.24 -30.13
C ALA A 24 -23.01 6.33 -29.96
N GLY A 25 -22.87 5.20 -29.25
CA GLY A 25 -23.98 4.31 -28.97
C GLY A 25 -24.99 4.89 -27.97
N LEU A 26 -24.53 5.67 -26.97
CA LEU A 26 -25.41 6.44 -26.08
C LEU A 26 -26.20 7.50 -26.87
N CYS A 27 -25.56 8.21 -27.81
CA CYS A 27 -26.25 9.13 -28.71
C CYS A 27 -27.29 8.40 -29.58
N ALA A 28 -26.95 7.27 -30.18
CA ALA A 28 -27.88 6.48 -30.98
C ALA A 28 -29.09 5.98 -30.16
N ALA A 29 -28.85 5.53 -28.92
CA ALA A 29 -29.91 5.12 -28.00
C ALA A 29 -30.81 6.30 -27.62
N PHE A 30 -30.24 7.50 -27.44
CA PHE A 30 -30.99 8.74 -27.16
C PHE A 30 -31.92 9.13 -28.32
N PHE A 31 -31.51 8.89 -29.56
CA PHE A 31 -32.33 9.08 -30.77
C PHE A 31 -33.22 7.85 -31.09
N SER A 32 -33.47 6.97 -30.13
CA SER A 32 -34.33 5.78 -30.27
C SER A 32 -33.85 4.73 -31.30
N HIS A 33 -32.58 4.77 -31.71
CA HIS A 33 -31.97 3.75 -32.58
C HIS A 33 -31.27 2.65 -31.76
N GLN A 34 -32.06 1.83 -31.06
CA GLN A 34 -31.53 0.82 -30.12
C GLN A 34 -30.68 -0.27 -30.79
N ASP A 35 -31.04 -0.73 -31.99
CA ASP A 35 -30.27 -1.76 -32.70
C ASP A 35 -28.92 -1.21 -33.18
N LEU A 36 -28.91 0.02 -33.68
CA LEU A 36 -27.67 0.71 -34.08
C LEU A 36 -26.75 0.90 -32.87
N ALA A 37 -27.30 1.28 -31.70
CA ALA A 37 -26.54 1.44 -30.46
C ALA A 37 -25.84 0.14 -30.03
N LYS A 38 -26.54 -1.00 -30.09
CA LYS A 38 -25.97 -2.32 -29.76
C LYS A 38 -24.78 -2.67 -30.66
N TRP A 39 -24.92 -2.46 -31.97
CA TRP A 39 -23.84 -2.70 -32.94
C TRP A 39 -22.63 -1.79 -32.73
N ILE A 40 -22.86 -0.50 -32.43
CA ILE A 40 -21.79 0.45 -32.13
C ILE A 40 -21.01 0.02 -30.88
N TRP A 41 -21.71 -0.34 -29.80
CA TRP A 41 -21.07 -0.81 -28.57
C TRP A 41 -20.28 -2.10 -28.79
N ALA A 42 -20.85 -3.08 -29.51
CA ALA A 42 -20.15 -4.31 -29.86
C ALA A 42 -18.89 -4.06 -30.70
N ALA A 43 -18.97 -3.17 -31.70
CA ALA A 43 -17.83 -2.79 -32.53
C ALA A 43 -16.70 -2.12 -31.72
N GLY A 44 -17.03 -1.39 -30.65
CA GLY A 44 -16.07 -0.83 -29.71
C GLY A 44 -15.40 -1.86 -28.80
N THR A 45 -16.15 -2.88 -28.35
CA THR A 45 -15.66 -3.91 -27.42
C THR A 45 -14.77 -4.96 -28.08
N VAL A 46 -15.14 -5.44 -29.28
CA VAL A 46 -14.46 -6.59 -29.93
C VAL A 46 -12.94 -6.37 -30.09
N PRO A 47 -12.44 -5.20 -30.56
CA PRO A 47 -11.01 -4.97 -30.69
C PRO A 47 -10.25 -4.98 -29.35
N VAL A 48 -10.88 -4.49 -28.28
CA VAL A 48 -10.31 -4.51 -26.93
C VAL A 48 -10.23 -5.94 -26.42
N ALA A 49 -11.32 -6.71 -26.54
CA ALA A 49 -11.36 -8.12 -26.16
C ALA A 49 -10.36 -8.98 -26.95
N ALA A 50 -10.22 -8.74 -28.26
CA ALA A 50 -9.25 -9.43 -29.10
C ALA A 50 -7.80 -9.11 -28.70
N SER A 51 -7.49 -7.82 -28.45
CA SER A 51 -6.16 -7.41 -27.97
C SER A 51 -5.83 -8.04 -26.62
N LEU A 52 -6.82 -8.12 -25.73
CA LEU A 52 -6.68 -8.75 -24.41
C LEU A 52 -6.46 -10.26 -24.52
N ALA A 53 -7.23 -10.95 -25.34
CA ALA A 53 -7.09 -12.38 -25.58
C ALA A 53 -5.69 -12.73 -26.12
N VAL A 54 -5.15 -11.94 -27.05
CA VAL A 54 -3.79 -12.13 -27.55
C VAL A 54 -2.74 -11.91 -26.45
N SER A 55 -2.95 -10.92 -25.58
CA SER A 55 -2.05 -10.69 -24.44
C SER A 55 -2.04 -11.88 -23.48
N ILE A 56 -3.24 -12.34 -23.07
CA ILE A 56 -3.41 -13.48 -22.18
C ILE A 56 -2.80 -14.75 -22.78
N ALA A 57 -2.99 -15.00 -24.07
CA ALA A 57 -2.39 -16.15 -24.74
C ALA A 57 -0.85 -16.12 -24.70
N ARG A 58 -0.24 -14.95 -24.93
CA ARG A 58 1.23 -14.80 -24.80
C ARG A 58 1.70 -15.02 -23.36
N ASP A 59 0.97 -14.49 -22.38
CA ASP A 59 1.34 -14.65 -20.97
C ASP A 59 1.21 -16.11 -20.50
N LEU A 60 0.16 -16.83 -20.93
CA LEU A 60 0.00 -18.26 -20.67
C LEU A 60 1.11 -19.09 -21.31
N LEU A 61 1.47 -18.79 -22.57
CA LEU A 61 2.61 -19.45 -23.24
C LEU A 61 3.94 -19.19 -22.53
N ALA A 62 4.06 -18.05 -21.85
CA ALA A 62 5.21 -17.70 -21.01
C ALA A 62 5.10 -18.22 -19.56
N GLY A 63 4.08 -19.04 -19.24
CA GLY A 63 3.86 -19.63 -17.92
C GLY A 63 3.29 -18.66 -16.87
N ARG A 64 2.72 -17.53 -17.28
CA ARG A 64 2.11 -16.52 -16.40
C ARG A 64 0.59 -16.52 -16.56
N ALA A 65 -0.14 -16.80 -15.48
CA ALA A 65 -1.58 -16.56 -15.41
C ALA A 65 -1.86 -15.15 -14.88
N GLY A 66 -2.90 -14.49 -15.38
CA GLY A 66 -3.29 -13.13 -14.99
C GLY A 66 -4.80 -13.01 -14.74
N VAL A 67 -5.19 -12.01 -13.95
CA VAL A 67 -6.61 -11.81 -13.57
C VAL A 67 -7.44 -11.14 -14.68
N ASP A 68 -6.75 -10.60 -15.68
CA ASP A 68 -7.30 -10.06 -16.93
C ASP A 68 -8.27 -11.01 -17.66
N VAL A 69 -8.20 -12.32 -17.37
CA VAL A 69 -9.17 -13.32 -17.84
C VAL A 69 -10.60 -12.97 -17.42
N ILE A 70 -10.82 -12.38 -16.23
CA ILE A 70 -12.15 -11.95 -15.78
C ILE A 70 -12.72 -10.90 -16.73
N ALA A 71 -11.91 -9.89 -17.08
CA ALA A 71 -12.36 -8.82 -17.99
C ALA A 71 -12.71 -9.37 -19.38
N LEU A 72 -11.90 -10.31 -19.91
CA LEU A 72 -12.20 -10.97 -21.18
C LEU A 72 -13.51 -11.77 -21.11
N LEU A 73 -13.72 -12.53 -20.03
CA LEU A 73 -14.95 -13.31 -19.83
C LEU A 73 -16.16 -12.39 -19.65
N SER A 74 -16.05 -11.29 -18.92
CA SER A 74 -17.11 -10.28 -18.75
C SER A 74 -17.51 -9.65 -20.09
N MET A 75 -16.54 -9.21 -20.89
CA MET A 75 -16.82 -8.65 -22.22
C MET A 75 -17.46 -9.68 -23.15
N SER A 76 -16.95 -10.92 -23.16
CA SER A 76 -17.45 -11.98 -24.05
C SER A 76 -18.85 -12.44 -23.64
N ALA A 77 -19.10 -12.64 -22.35
CA ALA A 77 -20.40 -13.02 -21.82
C ALA A 77 -21.44 -11.92 -21.99
N ALA A 78 -21.06 -10.65 -21.78
CA ALA A 78 -21.95 -9.51 -22.02
C ALA A 78 -22.40 -9.44 -23.49
N LEU A 79 -21.47 -9.60 -24.45
CA LEU A 79 -21.82 -9.65 -25.86
C LEU A 79 -22.72 -10.85 -26.20
N ALA A 80 -22.42 -12.03 -25.65
CA ALA A 80 -23.21 -13.25 -25.89
C ALA A 80 -24.64 -13.17 -25.32
N LEU A 81 -24.81 -12.49 -24.20
CA LEU A 81 -26.12 -12.30 -23.53
C LEU A 81 -26.89 -11.07 -24.04
N GLY A 82 -26.37 -10.34 -25.03
CA GLY A 82 -27.01 -9.15 -25.60
C GLY A 82 -26.83 -7.86 -24.79
N GLU A 83 -26.02 -7.90 -23.73
CA GLU A 83 -25.68 -6.79 -22.83
C GLU A 83 -24.55 -5.92 -23.40
N ALA A 84 -24.72 -5.42 -24.62
CA ALA A 84 -23.69 -4.68 -25.36
C ALA A 84 -23.22 -3.40 -24.63
N LEU A 85 -24.12 -2.74 -23.88
CA LEU A 85 -23.76 -1.57 -23.06
C LEU A 85 -22.79 -1.95 -21.93
N ALA A 86 -23.06 -3.04 -21.21
CA ALA A 86 -22.15 -3.54 -20.18
C ALA A 86 -20.79 -3.93 -20.80
N ALA A 87 -20.81 -4.56 -21.97
CA ALA A 87 -19.60 -4.98 -22.68
C ALA A 87 -18.67 -3.81 -23.04
N VAL A 88 -19.23 -2.68 -23.52
CA VAL A 88 -18.42 -1.51 -23.88
C VAL A 88 -17.95 -0.74 -22.65
N ILE A 89 -18.75 -0.71 -21.57
CA ILE A 89 -18.33 -0.10 -20.30
C ILE A 89 -17.14 -0.86 -19.73
N VAL A 90 -17.19 -2.20 -19.67
CA VAL A 90 -16.06 -3.03 -19.22
C VAL A 90 -14.83 -2.83 -20.12
N ALA A 91 -15.01 -2.68 -21.44
CA ALA A 91 -13.91 -2.38 -22.36
C ALA A 91 -13.26 -1.02 -22.06
N VAL A 92 -14.07 0.02 -21.78
CA VAL A 92 -13.58 1.34 -21.35
C VAL A 92 -12.88 1.24 -19.99
N MET A 93 -13.43 0.50 -19.03
CA MET A 93 -12.82 0.30 -17.70
C MET A 93 -11.45 -0.38 -17.81
N TYR A 94 -11.34 -1.47 -18.57
CA TYR A 94 -10.06 -2.17 -18.75
C TYR A 94 -9.01 -1.29 -19.44
N ALA A 95 -9.38 -0.65 -20.56
CA ALA A 95 -8.46 0.21 -21.30
C ALA A 95 -8.12 1.48 -20.49
N GLY A 96 -9.09 2.04 -19.76
CA GLY A 96 -8.98 3.20 -18.88
C GLY A 96 -8.11 2.95 -17.67
N GLY A 97 -8.33 1.85 -16.95
CA GLY A 97 -7.54 1.47 -15.77
C GLY A 97 -6.05 1.43 -16.07
N SER A 98 -5.65 0.85 -17.21
CA SER A 98 -4.24 0.81 -17.63
C SER A 98 -3.63 2.20 -17.92
N VAL A 99 -4.44 3.15 -18.40
CA VAL A 99 -4.00 4.53 -18.67
C VAL A 99 -3.93 5.34 -17.37
N ILE A 100 -4.92 5.17 -16.48
CA ILE A 100 -4.92 5.80 -15.15
C ILE A 100 -3.73 5.30 -14.34
N GLU A 101 -3.41 4.00 -14.42
CA GLU A 101 -2.22 3.40 -13.83
C GLU A 101 -0.94 4.08 -14.36
N ASP A 102 -0.76 4.14 -15.68
CA ASP A 102 0.40 4.80 -16.31
C ASP A 102 0.52 6.27 -15.86
N ILE A 103 -0.60 6.99 -15.71
CA ILE A 103 -0.62 8.38 -15.25
C ILE A 103 -0.29 8.47 -13.76
N ALA A 104 -0.83 7.59 -12.93
CA ALA A 104 -0.60 7.57 -11.48
C ALA A 104 0.86 7.22 -11.16
N VAL A 105 1.39 6.17 -11.80
CA VAL A 105 2.80 5.76 -11.70
C VAL A 105 3.69 6.87 -12.26
N GLY A 106 3.40 7.37 -13.46
CA GLY A 106 4.18 8.47 -14.04
C GLY A 106 4.14 9.76 -13.21
N ARG A 107 3.02 10.06 -12.54
CA ARG A 107 2.91 11.18 -11.59
C ARG A 107 3.77 10.96 -10.35
N ALA A 108 3.85 9.73 -9.85
CA ALA A 108 4.68 9.39 -8.72
C ALA A 108 6.17 9.36 -9.11
N GLU A 109 6.53 8.88 -10.30
CA GLU A 109 7.91 8.84 -10.80
C GLU A 109 8.48 10.20 -11.20
N ARG A 110 7.64 11.22 -11.41
CA ARG A 110 8.05 12.53 -11.95
C ARG A 110 9.26 13.13 -11.24
N ASP A 111 9.28 13.12 -9.92
CA ASP A 111 10.36 13.76 -9.14
C ASP A 111 11.66 12.97 -9.20
N LEU A 112 11.55 11.63 -9.19
CA LEU A 112 12.68 10.74 -9.32
C LEU A 112 13.27 10.79 -10.73
N LYS A 113 12.41 10.94 -11.74
CA LYS A 113 12.79 11.17 -13.13
C LYS A 113 13.44 12.54 -13.31
N ALA A 114 12.99 13.58 -12.62
CA ALA A 114 13.61 14.90 -12.69
C ALA A 114 15.06 14.90 -12.17
N LEU A 115 15.37 14.07 -11.16
CA LEU A 115 16.75 13.83 -10.72
C LEU A 115 17.58 13.17 -11.82
N ILE A 116 17.04 12.14 -12.51
CA ILE A 116 17.77 11.45 -13.58
C ILE A 116 17.96 12.34 -14.82
N ASP A 117 16.91 13.06 -15.23
CA ASP A 117 16.91 13.88 -16.44
C ASP A 117 17.82 15.12 -16.32
N ARG A 118 18.21 15.51 -15.10
CA ARG A 118 19.10 16.64 -14.81
C ARG A 118 20.59 16.27 -14.90
N ALA A 119 20.93 14.99 -15.02
CA ALA A 119 22.32 14.53 -15.17
C ALA A 119 22.99 15.14 -16.41
N PRO A 120 24.12 15.85 -16.26
CA PRO A 120 24.86 16.40 -17.37
C PRO A 120 25.40 15.26 -18.26
N ARG A 121 25.40 15.47 -19.58
CA ARG A 121 25.90 14.50 -20.58
C ARG A 121 27.20 14.94 -21.24
N THR A 122 27.52 16.23 -21.07
CA THR A 122 28.67 16.90 -21.67
C THR A 122 29.36 17.72 -20.60
N ALA A 123 30.68 17.79 -20.64
CA ALA A 123 31.50 18.65 -19.81
C ALA A 123 32.38 19.54 -20.69
N HIS A 124 32.72 20.74 -20.20
CA HIS A 124 33.54 21.70 -20.92
C HIS A 124 34.97 21.67 -20.39
N ARG A 125 35.84 20.88 -21.03
CA ARG A 125 37.24 20.75 -20.61
C ARG A 125 38.07 21.89 -21.19
N ARG A 126 38.83 22.58 -20.35
CA ARG A 126 39.81 23.58 -20.75
C ARG A 126 41.17 22.91 -21.00
N ILE A 127 41.69 23.08 -22.21
CA ILE A 127 43.06 22.69 -22.58
C ILE A 127 43.77 23.95 -23.04
N ASP A 128 44.77 24.41 -22.30
CA ASP A 128 45.46 25.68 -22.53
C ASP A 128 44.47 26.87 -22.61
N ASP A 129 44.30 27.47 -23.78
CA ASP A 129 43.39 28.58 -24.07
C ASP A 129 42.14 28.18 -24.89
N ARG A 130 41.89 26.88 -25.07
CA ARG A 130 40.69 26.38 -25.76
C ARG A 130 39.77 25.59 -24.82
N ILE A 131 38.47 25.68 -25.11
CA ILE A 131 37.43 24.90 -24.44
C ILE A 131 36.97 23.82 -25.42
N GLU A 132 36.93 22.57 -24.98
CA GLU A 132 36.46 21.42 -25.73
C GLU A 132 35.25 20.80 -25.02
N ASP A 133 34.17 20.60 -25.76
CA ASP A 133 32.98 19.91 -25.27
C ASP A 133 33.21 18.41 -25.42
N ILE A 134 33.34 17.71 -24.28
CA ILE A 134 33.54 16.26 -24.25
C ILE A 134 32.31 15.56 -23.65
N PRO A 135 32.01 14.32 -24.06
CA PRO A 135 31.11 13.45 -23.31
C PRO A 135 31.54 13.39 -21.84
N ILE A 136 30.58 13.36 -20.93
CA ILE A 136 30.89 13.36 -19.48
C ILE A 136 31.75 12.15 -19.08
N ASP A 137 31.56 11.01 -19.75
CA ASP A 137 32.32 9.77 -19.49
C ASP A 137 33.82 9.89 -19.85
N ASP A 138 34.21 10.90 -20.62
CA ASP A 138 35.60 11.16 -21.01
C ASP A 138 36.33 12.11 -20.03
N VAL A 139 35.66 12.57 -18.96
CA VAL A 139 36.25 13.43 -17.93
C VAL A 139 37.17 12.60 -17.02
N ALA A 140 38.44 13.02 -16.93
CA ALA A 140 39.43 12.40 -16.07
C ALA A 140 39.72 13.22 -14.81
N VAL A 141 40.17 12.55 -13.74
CA VAL A 141 40.65 13.23 -12.52
C VAL A 141 41.83 14.15 -12.87
N GLY A 142 41.75 15.40 -12.42
CA GLY A 142 42.73 16.45 -12.70
C GLY A 142 42.38 17.35 -13.89
N ASP A 143 41.38 16.99 -14.71
CA ASP A 143 40.90 17.85 -15.79
C ASP A 143 40.40 19.20 -15.25
N LEU A 144 40.70 20.28 -15.96
CA LEU A 144 40.19 21.61 -15.67
C LEU A 144 38.88 21.80 -16.43
N LEU A 145 37.78 21.91 -15.70
CA LEU A 145 36.43 22.02 -16.23
C LEU A 145 35.91 23.44 -16.04
N LEU A 146 35.32 24.00 -17.09
CA LEU A 146 34.60 25.26 -17.04
C LEU A 146 33.12 24.98 -16.79
N VAL A 147 32.54 25.57 -15.74
CA VAL A 147 31.11 25.43 -15.42
C VAL A 147 30.43 26.76 -15.66
N ARG A 148 29.58 26.85 -16.69
CA ARG A 148 28.92 28.12 -17.04
C ARG A 148 27.79 28.45 -16.08
N ALA A 149 27.37 29.72 -16.07
CA ALA A 149 26.23 30.17 -15.29
C ALA A 149 24.96 29.36 -15.65
N GLY A 150 24.30 28.82 -14.63
CA GLY A 150 23.10 27.98 -14.76
C GLY A 150 23.36 26.52 -15.16
N GLU A 151 24.61 26.13 -15.44
CA GLU A 151 24.96 24.73 -15.72
C GLU A 151 25.07 23.90 -14.43
N VAL A 152 24.80 22.60 -14.57
CA VAL A 152 25.01 21.62 -13.51
C VAL A 152 26.49 21.26 -13.47
N VAL A 153 27.06 21.24 -12.27
CA VAL A 153 28.44 20.79 -12.04
C VAL A 153 28.56 19.32 -12.48
N PRO A 154 29.42 19.00 -13.47
CA PRO A 154 29.42 17.69 -14.12
C PRO A 154 30.00 16.59 -13.25
N THR A 155 31.13 16.83 -12.57
CA THR A 155 31.82 15.86 -11.72
C THR A 155 32.22 16.51 -10.40
N ASP A 156 32.55 15.72 -9.39
CA ASP A 156 33.11 16.28 -8.16
C ASP A 156 34.49 16.89 -8.44
N GLY A 157 34.82 17.99 -7.76
CA GLY A 157 36.10 18.68 -7.95
C GLY A 157 36.39 19.80 -6.96
N LEU A 158 37.49 20.50 -7.18
CA LEU A 158 37.96 21.63 -6.36
C LEU A 158 37.87 22.93 -7.16
N ILE A 159 37.33 23.98 -6.54
CA ILE A 159 37.19 25.29 -7.18
C ILE A 159 38.56 25.94 -7.35
N VAL A 160 38.87 26.39 -8.55
CA VAL A 160 40.16 27.03 -8.89
C VAL A 160 40.08 28.55 -8.78
N GLU A 161 38.90 29.12 -9.02
CA GLU A 161 38.64 30.57 -8.97
C GLU A 161 38.38 31.11 -7.56
N PRO A 162 38.43 32.44 -7.34
CA PRO A 162 38.32 33.03 -6.01
C PRO A 162 37.00 32.71 -5.29
N ASN A 163 35.88 32.79 -6.02
CA ASN A 163 34.54 32.57 -5.50
C ASN A 163 33.68 31.85 -6.56
N ALA A 164 32.90 30.87 -6.15
CA ALA A 164 31.82 30.27 -6.93
C ALA A 164 30.52 30.32 -6.11
N LEU A 165 29.39 30.62 -6.75
CA LEU A 165 28.09 30.62 -6.09
C LEU A 165 27.32 29.38 -6.58
N LEU A 166 27.11 28.41 -5.69
CA LEU A 166 26.48 27.13 -6.03
C LEU A 166 25.11 27.01 -5.38
N ASP A 167 24.09 26.71 -6.19
CA ASP A 167 22.82 26.21 -5.69
C ASP A 167 22.96 24.70 -5.43
N GLU A 168 23.12 24.37 -4.15
CA GLU A 168 23.26 23.00 -3.68
C GLU A 168 21.91 22.35 -3.34
N SER A 169 20.77 23.03 -3.55
CA SER A 169 19.43 22.58 -3.13
C SER A 169 19.05 21.18 -3.60
N ALA A 170 19.55 20.75 -4.76
CA ALA A 170 19.28 19.43 -5.32
C ALA A 170 19.98 18.28 -4.57
N VAL A 171 21.09 18.57 -3.90
CA VAL A 171 21.94 17.59 -3.21
C VAL A 171 21.77 17.73 -1.70
N THR A 172 21.76 18.96 -1.19
CA THR A 172 21.72 19.27 0.25
C THR A 172 20.30 19.59 0.75
N GLY A 173 19.36 19.91 -0.14
CA GLY A 173 18.01 20.34 0.23
C GLY A 173 17.90 21.77 0.75
N GLU A 174 19.01 22.50 0.86
CA GLU A 174 19.04 23.89 1.33
C GLU A 174 18.64 24.85 0.20
N PRO A 175 17.65 25.74 0.39
CA PRO A 175 17.05 26.51 -0.71
C PRO A 175 17.89 27.73 -1.15
N LEU A 176 18.91 28.12 -0.37
CA LEU A 176 19.73 29.30 -0.65
C LEU A 176 21.07 28.90 -1.27
N PRO A 177 21.52 29.58 -2.35
CA PRO A 177 22.84 29.37 -2.91
C PRO A 177 23.96 29.65 -1.90
N VAL A 178 24.99 28.81 -1.91
CA VAL A 178 26.15 28.87 -1.03
C VAL A 178 27.36 29.39 -1.79
N ALA A 179 28.03 30.39 -1.22
CA ALA A 179 29.29 30.87 -1.76
C ALA A 179 30.43 29.95 -1.31
N ARG A 180 31.16 29.40 -2.27
CA ARG A 180 32.33 28.55 -2.07
C ARG A 180 33.60 29.27 -2.53
N ARG A 181 34.70 29.04 -1.83
CA ARG A 181 35.99 29.70 -2.09
C ARG A 181 36.95 28.81 -2.84
N ARG A 182 38.01 29.41 -3.38
CA ARG A 182 39.13 28.69 -3.97
C ARG A 182 39.64 27.57 -3.06
N GLY A 183 39.81 26.37 -3.62
CA GLY A 183 40.28 25.19 -2.92
C GLY A 183 39.19 24.42 -2.17
N GLU A 184 37.97 24.96 -2.07
CA GLU A 184 36.83 24.22 -1.53
C GLU A 184 36.25 23.25 -2.56
N ALA A 185 35.58 22.22 -2.07
CA ALA A 185 34.95 21.20 -2.91
C ALA A 185 33.67 21.73 -3.57
N ALA A 186 33.51 21.41 -4.86
CA ALA A 186 32.27 21.54 -5.61
C ALA A 186 31.73 20.15 -5.91
N SER A 187 30.53 19.86 -5.40
CA SER A 187 29.86 18.58 -5.63
C SER A 187 29.15 18.58 -6.98
N SER A 188 29.28 17.47 -7.72
CA SER A 188 28.48 17.17 -8.90
C SER A 188 26.98 17.26 -8.63
N GLY A 189 26.20 17.66 -9.62
CA GLY A 189 24.75 17.79 -9.50
C GLY A 189 24.25 19.12 -8.90
N THR A 190 25.14 19.90 -8.28
CA THR A 190 24.86 21.29 -7.88
C THR A 190 24.76 22.19 -9.12
N VAL A 191 24.06 23.32 -9.03
CA VAL A 191 23.96 24.28 -10.15
C VAL A 191 24.80 25.50 -9.87
N ASN A 192 25.55 25.95 -10.88
CA ASN A 192 26.19 27.25 -10.81
C ASN A 192 25.11 28.36 -10.82
N ALA A 193 24.90 28.98 -9.67
CA ALA A 193 23.95 30.09 -9.50
C ALA A 193 24.61 31.47 -9.73
N GLY A 194 25.92 31.51 -9.93
CA GLY A 194 26.70 32.73 -10.13
C GLY A 194 27.28 32.84 -11.54
N GLU A 195 28.45 33.47 -11.63
CA GLU A 195 29.21 33.59 -12.88
C GLU A 195 29.93 32.28 -13.24
N THR A 196 30.41 32.19 -14.48
CA THR A 196 31.18 31.03 -14.93
C THR A 196 32.44 30.91 -14.09
N PHE A 197 32.75 29.70 -13.61
CA PHE A 197 33.97 29.44 -12.85
C PHE A 197 34.67 28.17 -13.33
N GLU A 198 35.95 28.05 -12.98
CA GLU A 198 36.76 26.87 -13.25
C GLU A 198 36.90 25.98 -12.02
N MET A 199 36.83 24.67 -12.26
CA MET A 199 37.08 23.65 -11.26
C MET A 199 38.04 22.58 -11.78
N ARG A 200 38.79 21.95 -10.88
CA ARG A 200 39.59 20.78 -11.19
C ARG A 200 38.86 19.52 -10.75
N ALA A 201 38.59 18.60 -11.68
CA ALA A 201 37.91 17.34 -11.38
C ALA A 201 38.71 16.53 -10.34
N SER A 202 38.04 16.06 -9.30
CA SER A 202 38.60 15.17 -8.27
C SER A 202 38.11 13.72 -8.41
N ALA A 203 37.03 13.49 -9.17
CA ALA A 203 36.47 12.17 -9.47
C ALA A 203 36.13 12.06 -10.97
N ALA A 204 36.17 10.84 -11.49
CA ALA A 204 35.61 10.53 -12.81
C ALA A 204 34.07 10.61 -12.79
N SER A 205 33.44 10.72 -13.97
CA SER A 205 31.98 10.82 -14.10
C SER A 205 31.22 9.73 -13.34
N GLY A 206 31.60 8.46 -13.52
CA GLY A 206 30.94 7.32 -12.89
C GLY A 206 31.10 7.24 -11.36
N ASP A 207 32.19 7.79 -10.83
CA ASP A 207 32.50 7.77 -9.39
C ASP A 207 32.01 9.04 -8.66
N SER A 208 31.37 9.95 -9.40
CA SER A 208 30.90 11.23 -8.86
C SER A 208 29.67 11.07 -7.95
N THR A 209 29.51 11.97 -6.99
CA THR A 209 28.39 11.99 -6.04
C THR A 209 27.04 11.95 -6.76
N TYR A 210 26.88 12.71 -7.85
CA TYR A 210 25.62 12.75 -8.58
C TYR A 210 25.36 11.51 -9.42
N ALA A 211 26.39 10.88 -10.00
CA ALA A 211 26.24 9.59 -10.68
C ALA A 211 25.73 8.51 -9.72
N GLY A 212 26.27 8.48 -8.49
CA GLY A 212 25.76 7.63 -7.42
C GLY A 212 24.28 7.92 -7.10
N ILE A 213 23.89 9.20 -6.97
CA ILE A 213 22.48 9.59 -6.75
C ILE A 213 21.57 9.09 -7.87
N VAL A 214 22.00 9.19 -9.13
CA VAL A 214 21.24 8.76 -10.31
C VAL A 214 21.08 7.23 -10.35
N GLU A 215 22.13 6.49 -10.03
CA GLU A 215 22.08 5.02 -9.95
C GLU A 215 21.12 4.56 -8.83
N LEU A 216 21.24 5.15 -7.64
CA LEU A 216 20.34 4.91 -6.51
C LEU A 216 18.88 5.22 -6.86
N ALA A 217 18.64 6.35 -7.53
CA ALA A 217 17.32 6.74 -8.01
C ALA A 217 16.75 5.78 -9.06
N THR A 218 17.62 5.21 -9.91
CA THR A 218 17.22 4.23 -10.93
C THR A 218 16.89 2.88 -10.31
N ALA A 219 17.68 2.41 -9.33
CA ALA A 219 17.41 1.21 -8.56
C ALA A 219 16.05 1.31 -7.82
N ALA A 220 15.69 2.51 -7.35
CA ALA A 220 14.42 2.78 -6.70
C ALA A 220 13.19 2.56 -7.61
N GLN A 221 13.30 2.79 -8.93
CA GLN A 221 12.19 2.62 -9.88
C GLN A 221 11.96 1.15 -10.29
N THR A 222 12.99 0.31 -10.24
CA THR A 222 12.97 -1.00 -10.92
C THR A 222 12.56 -2.16 -10.02
N ALA A 223 12.74 -2.07 -8.70
CA ALA A 223 12.51 -3.17 -7.77
C ALA A 223 11.12 -3.15 -7.11
N LYS A 224 10.27 -4.15 -7.44
CA LYS A 224 8.94 -4.33 -6.83
C LYS A 224 9.00 -4.80 -5.37
N ALA A 225 8.14 -4.26 -4.52
CA ALA A 225 8.01 -4.69 -3.12
C ALA A 225 7.48 -6.14 -2.98
N PRO A 226 7.95 -6.92 -1.98
CA PRO A 226 7.37 -8.22 -1.63
C PRO A 226 5.86 -8.18 -1.41
N PHE A 227 5.35 -7.11 -0.79
CA PHE A 227 3.91 -6.89 -0.59
C PHE A 227 3.13 -6.82 -1.90
N ILE A 228 3.66 -6.16 -2.93
CA ILE A 228 3.04 -6.08 -4.25
C ILE A 228 2.95 -7.47 -4.87
N ARG A 229 4.03 -8.27 -4.77
CA ARG A 229 4.02 -9.67 -5.25
C ARG A 229 3.00 -10.54 -4.52
N MET A 230 2.81 -10.31 -3.22
CA MET A 230 1.80 -11.02 -2.43
C MET A 230 0.39 -10.62 -2.87
N ALA A 231 0.15 -9.33 -3.12
CA ALA A 231 -1.11 -8.82 -3.67
C ALA A 231 -1.40 -9.46 -5.04
N ASP A 232 -0.41 -9.51 -5.94
CA ASP A 232 -0.53 -10.18 -7.25
C ASP A 232 -0.91 -11.67 -7.08
N ARG A 233 -0.30 -12.37 -6.11
CA ARG A 233 -0.63 -13.77 -5.81
C ARG A 233 -2.06 -13.95 -5.30
N TYR A 234 -2.53 -13.05 -4.43
CA TYR A 234 -3.92 -13.09 -3.96
C TYR A 234 -4.92 -12.73 -5.06
N ALA A 235 -4.54 -11.85 -5.99
CA ALA A 235 -5.35 -11.51 -7.15
C ALA A 235 -5.58 -12.75 -8.04
N LEU A 236 -4.58 -13.63 -8.19
CA LEU A 236 -4.75 -14.90 -8.89
C LEU A 236 -5.70 -15.87 -8.18
N LEU A 237 -5.70 -15.90 -6.85
CA LEU A 237 -6.67 -16.69 -6.08
C LEU A 237 -8.09 -16.11 -6.17
N PHE A 238 -8.23 -14.83 -6.48
CA PHE A 238 -9.52 -14.17 -6.64
C PHE A 238 -10.29 -14.66 -7.89
N LEU A 239 -9.59 -15.02 -8.97
CA LEU A 239 -10.19 -15.55 -10.21
C LEU A 239 -11.15 -16.74 -9.97
N PRO A 240 -10.73 -17.86 -9.34
CA PRO A 240 -11.65 -18.97 -9.09
C PRO A 240 -12.79 -18.58 -8.15
N VAL A 241 -12.58 -17.68 -7.18
CA VAL A 241 -13.64 -17.19 -6.29
C VAL A 241 -14.70 -16.42 -7.08
N ALA A 242 -14.28 -15.53 -7.98
CA ALA A 242 -15.17 -14.77 -8.85
C ALA A 242 -16.00 -15.69 -9.76
N LEU A 243 -15.36 -16.69 -10.39
CA LEU A 243 -16.03 -17.65 -11.26
C LEU A 243 -17.04 -18.51 -10.49
N LEU A 244 -16.69 -18.97 -9.29
CA LEU A 244 -17.60 -19.73 -8.43
C LEU A 244 -18.79 -18.87 -7.98
N ALA A 245 -18.56 -17.62 -7.61
CA ALA A 245 -19.63 -16.70 -7.21
C ALA A 245 -20.57 -16.39 -8.38
N ALA A 246 -20.04 -16.12 -9.57
CA ALA A 246 -20.82 -15.87 -10.78
C ALA A 246 -21.63 -17.12 -11.20
N GLY A 247 -20.99 -18.30 -11.18
CA GLY A 247 -21.65 -19.57 -11.47
C GLY A 247 -22.74 -19.92 -10.46
N ALA A 248 -22.50 -19.69 -9.17
CA ALA A 248 -23.50 -19.90 -8.12
C ALA A 248 -24.67 -18.92 -8.26
N ALA A 249 -24.40 -17.63 -8.53
CA ALA A 249 -25.45 -16.65 -8.78
C ALA A 249 -26.33 -17.05 -9.96
N TRP A 250 -25.74 -17.48 -11.08
CA TRP A 250 -26.49 -18.00 -12.22
C TRP A 250 -27.30 -19.26 -11.86
N ALA A 251 -26.66 -20.28 -11.26
CA ALA A 251 -27.31 -21.55 -10.96
C ALA A 251 -28.46 -21.42 -9.94
N LEU A 252 -28.31 -20.58 -8.92
CA LEU A 252 -29.33 -20.39 -7.88
C LEU A 252 -30.49 -19.51 -8.35
N SER A 253 -30.23 -18.53 -9.21
CA SER A 253 -31.26 -17.62 -9.72
C SER A 253 -31.93 -18.08 -11.01
N GLN A 254 -31.31 -19.02 -11.73
CA GLN A 254 -31.64 -19.39 -13.11
C GLN A 254 -31.57 -18.22 -14.10
N ASP A 255 -30.90 -17.12 -13.74
CA ASP A 255 -30.73 -15.93 -14.55
C ASP A 255 -29.24 -15.71 -14.91
N PRO A 256 -28.85 -15.88 -16.18
CA PRO A 256 -27.46 -15.69 -16.61
C PRO A 256 -26.99 -14.22 -16.49
N ILE A 257 -27.91 -13.24 -16.48
CA ILE A 257 -27.58 -11.82 -16.33
C ILE A 257 -27.05 -11.52 -14.93
N ARG A 258 -27.53 -12.23 -13.89
CA ARG A 258 -26.98 -12.11 -12.52
C ARG A 258 -25.57 -12.67 -12.43
N GLY A 259 -25.30 -13.80 -13.09
CA GLY A 259 -23.94 -14.34 -13.22
C GLY A 259 -22.99 -13.35 -13.90
N LEU A 260 -23.44 -12.73 -14.99
CA LEU A 260 -22.71 -11.66 -15.67
C LEU A 260 -22.47 -10.45 -14.76
N ALA A 261 -23.47 -10.00 -14.01
CA ALA A 261 -23.34 -8.85 -13.12
C ALA A 261 -22.27 -9.07 -12.04
N VAL A 262 -22.19 -10.29 -11.48
CA VAL A 262 -21.12 -10.67 -10.53
C VAL A 262 -19.76 -10.64 -11.22
N LEU A 263 -19.65 -11.21 -12.43
CA LEU A 263 -18.38 -11.27 -13.16
C LEU A 263 -17.86 -9.87 -13.51
N VAL A 264 -18.75 -8.95 -13.87
CA VAL A 264 -18.45 -7.54 -14.14
C VAL A 264 -17.98 -6.81 -12.87
N ALA A 265 -18.61 -7.07 -11.72
CA ALA A 265 -18.23 -6.48 -10.43
C ALA A 265 -16.94 -7.10 -9.84
N ALA A 266 -16.53 -8.28 -10.30
CA ALA A 266 -15.41 -9.04 -9.75
C ALA A 266 -14.04 -8.62 -10.32
N THR A 267 -13.75 -7.32 -10.43
CA THR A 267 -12.41 -6.86 -10.84
C THR A 267 -11.56 -6.53 -9.61
N PRO A 268 -10.41 -7.20 -9.39
CA PRO A 268 -9.56 -6.96 -8.21
C PRO A 268 -8.59 -5.79 -8.42
N CYS A 269 -9.05 -4.73 -9.10
CA CYS A 269 -8.26 -3.52 -9.35
C CYS A 269 -7.72 -2.87 -8.06
N PRO A 270 -8.46 -2.82 -6.92
CA PRO A 270 -7.94 -2.27 -5.67
C PRO A 270 -6.70 -3.00 -5.15
N LEU A 271 -6.60 -4.30 -5.42
CA LEU A 271 -5.48 -5.13 -4.99
C LEU A 271 -4.25 -4.91 -5.88
N ILE A 272 -4.45 -4.76 -7.19
CA ILE A 272 -3.39 -4.67 -8.19
C ILE A 272 -2.79 -3.25 -8.27
N LEU A 273 -3.63 -2.21 -8.23
CA LEU A 273 -3.20 -0.84 -8.56
C LEU A 273 -2.85 0.02 -7.35
N ALA A 274 -3.50 -0.20 -6.20
CA ALA A 274 -3.34 0.67 -5.04
C ALA A 274 -1.94 0.61 -4.43
N ALA A 275 -1.37 -0.59 -4.32
CA ALA A 275 -0.07 -0.78 -3.70
C ALA A 275 1.06 -0.16 -4.54
N PRO A 276 1.23 -0.45 -5.83
CA PRO A 276 2.25 0.22 -6.65
C PRO A 276 2.12 1.75 -6.60
N ALA A 277 0.90 2.29 -6.76
CA ALA A 277 0.67 3.72 -6.71
C ALA A 277 1.10 4.35 -5.37
N ALA A 278 0.75 3.72 -4.24
CA ALA A 278 1.15 4.20 -2.92
C ALA A 278 2.67 4.10 -2.71
N PHE A 279 3.30 2.98 -3.08
CA PHE A 279 4.73 2.75 -2.86
C PHE A 279 5.61 3.68 -3.70
N VAL A 280 5.30 3.88 -4.98
CA VAL A 280 6.01 4.85 -5.82
C VAL A 280 5.79 6.27 -5.30
N ALA A 281 4.58 6.60 -4.85
CA ALA A 281 4.29 7.89 -4.23
C ALA A 281 5.09 8.12 -2.93
N GLY A 282 5.25 7.09 -2.10
CA GLY A 282 6.08 7.13 -0.90
C GLY A 282 7.56 7.32 -1.20
N ALA A 283 8.10 6.55 -2.16
CA ALA A 283 9.49 6.66 -2.59
C ALA A 283 9.79 8.04 -3.20
N SER A 284 8.88 8.56 -4.04
CA SER A 284 8.93 9.92 -4.59
C SER A 284 8.97 10.99 -3.49
N ARG A 285 8.11 10.85 -2.49
CA ARG A 285 8.11 11.77 -1.33
C ARG A 285 9.41 11.71 -0.54
N ALA A 286 9.97 10.51 -0.33
CA ALA A 286 11.26 10.33 0.34
C ALA A 286 12.38 11.01 -0.46
N ALA A 287 12.43 10.80 -1.77
CA ALA A 287 13.44 11.42 -2.64
C ALA A 287 13.42 12.95 -2.58
N ARG A 288 12.23 13.58 -2.57
CA ARG A 288 12.08 15.04 -2.36
C ARG A 288 12.62 15.56 -1.03
N ARG A 289 12.87 14.68 -0.06
CA ARG A 289 13.41 14.99 1.27
C ARG A 289 14.87 14.59 1.42
N GLY A 290 15.55 14.24 0.32
CA GLY A 290 16.94 13.78 0.34
C GLY A 290 17.11 12.36 0.88
N ILE A 291 16.04 11.53 0.83
CA ILE A 291 16.03 10.15 1.30
C ILE A 291 15.84 9.23 0.08
N LEU A 292 16.90 8.56 -0.35
CA LEU A 292 16.84 7.61 -1.45
C LEU A 292 16.64 6.19 -0.93
N ILE A 293 15.60 5.51 -1.41
CA ILE A 293 15.27 4.15 -1.00
C ILE A 293 15.43 3.23 -2.20
N LYS A 294 16.31 2.21 -2.12
CA LYS A 294 16.63 1.27 -3.20
C LYS A 294 15.51 0.25 -3.47
N GLY A 295 14.35 0.76 -3.88
CA GLY A 295 13.22 -0.04 -4.34
C GLY A 295 12.12 -0.23 -3.31
N GLY A 296 11.08 -0.97 -3.70
CA GLY A 296 9.90 -1.18 -2.86
C GLY A 296 10.12 -2.14 -1.67
N GLY A 297 11.11 -3.03 -1.75
CA GLY A 297 11.43 -3.98 -0.69
C GLY A 297 11.93 -3.30 0.59
N PRO A 298 13.00 -2.48 0.50
CA PRO A 298 13.45 -1.65 1.61
C PRO A 298 12.36 -0.74 2.17
N LEU A 299 11.55 -0.10 1.32
CA LEU A 299 10.43 0.74 1.78
C LEU A 299 9.43 -0.05 2.64
N GLU A 300 9.10 -1.28 2.23
CA GLU A 300 8.23 -2.16 3.02
C GLU A 300 8.89 -2.59 4.33
N ALA A 301 10.17 -2.93 4.29
CA ALA A 301 10.93 -3.36 5.47
C ALA A 301 11.05 -2.21 6.49
N LEU A 302 11.33 -0.98 6.05
CA LEU A 302 11.28 0.23 6.87
C LEU A 302 9.93 0.42 7.55
N ALA A 303 8.84 0.17 6.81
CA ALA A 303 7.49 0.30 7.35
C ALA A 303 7.17 -0.72 8.45
N ARG A 304 7.97 -1.78 8.58
CA ARG A 304 7.84 -2.84 9.58
C ARG A 304 8.91 -2.78 10.67
N THR A 305 9.88 -1.87 10.55
CA THR A 305 10.99 -1.73 11.51
C THR A 305 10.47 -1.59 12.93
N HIS A 306 10.98 -2.44 13.82
CA HIS A 306 10.68 -2.42 15.24
C HIS A 306 11.90 -2.00 16.06
N THR A 307 13.09 -2.50 15.67
CA THR A 307 14.36 -2.21 16.33
C THR A 307 15.21 -1.32 15.43
N VAL A 308 15.79 -0.25 15.98
CA VAL A 308 16.77 0.59 15.29
C VAL A 308 18.10 0.50 16.02
N MET A 309 19.15 0.20 15.28
CA MET A 309 20.53 0.14 15.76
C MET A 309 21.30 1.30 15.13
N PHE A 310 21.95 2.11 15.95
CA PHE A 310 22.77 3.22 15.52
C PHE A 310 24.24 2.92 15.77
N ASP A 311 25.09 3.19 14.79
CA ASP A 311 26.48 3.49 15.09
C ASP A 311 26.59 4.82 15.86
N LYS A 312 27.65 4.97 16.68
CA LYS A 312 27.88 6.24 17.38
C LYS A 312 28.55 7.26 16.48
N THR A 313 29.76 6.95 16.02
CA THR A 313 30.67 7.92 15.43
C THR A 313 30.23 8.29 14.03
N GLY A 314 30.04 9.58 13.76
CA GLY A 314 29.58 10.08 12.47
C GLY A 314 28.11 9.80 12.14
N THR A 315 27.42 9.03 12.98
CA THR A 315 25.98 8.79 12.89
C THR A 315 25.20 9.57 13.95
N LEU A 316 25.31 9.20 15.23
CA LEU A 316 24.72 9.96 16.34
C LEU A 316 25.51 11.23 16.65
N THR A 317 26.79 11.22 16.28
CA THR A 317 27.72 12.34 16.38
C THR A 317 28.03 12.91 15.01
N VAL A 318 28.64 14.10 14.98
CA VAL A 318 29.00 14.78 13.73
C VAL A 318 30.05 14.01 12.93
N GLY A 319 30.87 13.19 13.60
CA GLY A 319 31.92 12.43 12.95
C GLY A 319 33.17 13.29 12.78
N GLY A 320 34.23 12.88 13.48
CA GLY A 320 35.51 13.60 13.50
C GLY A 320 35.79 14.25 14.85
N ALA A 321 37.07 14.31 15.19
CA ALA A 321 37.53 14.89 16.44
C ALA A 321 37.38 16.42 16.37
N ARG A 322 36.53 17.05 17.19
CA ARG A 322 36.50 18.52 17.36
C ARG A 322 37.26 18.93 18.59
N LEU A 323 37.87 20.12 18.56
CA LEU A 323 38.55 20.68 19.72
C LEU A 323 37.53 21.07 20.80
N VAL A 324 37.45 20.30 21.88
CA VAL A 324 36.51 20.51 22.99
C VAL A 324 37.14 21.38 24.08
N ALA A 325 38.41 21.17 24.39
CA ALA A 325 39.12 21.95 25.40
C ALA A 325 40.59 22.16 25.04
N ILE A 326 41.15 23.25 25.56
CA ILE A 326 42.59 23.56 25.50
C ILE A 326 43.05 23.72 26.94
N GLU A 327 43.85 22.77 27.39
CA GLU A 327 44.44 22.82 28.71
C GLU A 327 45.85 23.37 28.60
N THR A 328 46.15 24.47 29.28
CA THR A 328 47.44 25.12 29.18
C THR A 328 48.27 24.96 30.45
N GLY A 329 49.59 25.05 30.29
CA GLY A 329 50.49 25.22 31.42
C GLY A 329 50.24 26.57 32.14
N PRO A 330 50.73 26.71 33.39
CA PRO A 330 50.56 27.95 34.16
C PRO A 330 51.03 29.19 33.37
N ASP A 331 50.26 30.28 33.45
CA ASP A 331 50.53 31.57 32.78
C ASP A 331 50.67 31.51 31.24
N ARG A 332 50.04 30.52 30.59
CA ARG A 332 50.03 30.38 29.12
C ARG A 332 48.65 30.65 28.52
N ASP A 333 48.65 31.40 27.42
CA ASP A 333 47.43 31.69 26.65
C ASP A 333 47.04 30.49 25.77
N ALA A 334 45.76 30.09 25.86
CA ALA A 334 45.19 29.00 25.10
C ALA A 334 45.12 29.31 23.60
N ASN A 335 44.87 30.57 23.23
CA ASN A 335 44.79 30.96 21.82
C ASN A 335 46.18 31.00 21.18
N GLU A 336 47.22 31.44 21.90
CA GLU A 336 48.61 31.33 21.43
C GLU A 336 49.02 29.86 21.22
N ALA A 337 48.71 28.98 22.18
CA ALA A 337 49.04 27.56 22.06
C ALA A 337 48.32 26.90 20.86
N LEU A 338 47.03 27.18 20.68
CA LEU A 338 46.27 26.70 19.53
C LEU A 338 46.81 27.27 18.21
N ARG A 339 47.15 28.56 18.15
CA ARG A 339 47.72 29.18 16.95
C ARG A 339 49.03 28.50 16.55
N LEU A 340 49.92 28.24 17.50
CA LEU A 340 51.21 27.59 17.24
C LEU A 340 51.01 26.13 16.78
N ALA A 341 50.13 25.38 17.44
CA ALA A 341 49.83 24.00 17.06
C ALA A 341 49.19 23.92 15.67
N ALA A 342 48.14 24.71 15.42
CA ALA A 342 47.48 24.80 14.12
C ALA A 342 48.44 25.26 13.02
N SER A 343 49.37 26.18 13.33
CA SER A 343 50.36 26.63 12.34
C SER A 343 51.27 25.49 11.89
N LEU A 344 51.70 24.61 12.81
CA LEU A 344 52.51 23.43 12.48
C LEU A 344 51.67 22.35 11.76
N GLU A 345 50.45 22.10 12.26
CA GLU A 345 49.53 21.07 11.73
C GLU A 345 49.03 21.36 10.31
N GLN A 346 49.20 22.58 9.77
CA GLN A 346 48.96 22.88 8.35
C GLN A 346 49.78 21.99 7.39
N ALA A 347 50.91 21.45 7.85
CA ALA A 347 51.78 20.59 7.07
C ALA A 347 51.47 19.09 7.22
N SER A 348 50.49 18.71 8.05
CA SER A 348 50.10 17.33 8.34
C SER A 348 48.87 16.90 7.53
N HIS A 349 48.85 15.63 7.11
CA HIS A 349 47.69 15.02 6.43
C HIS A 349 46.75 14.25 7.38
N HIS A 350 47.02 14.29 8.69
CA HIS A 350 46.25 13.54 9.68
C HIS A 350 44.84 14.16 9.91
N VAL A 351 43.82 13.32 10.16
CA VAL A 351 42.43 13.77 10.38
C VAL A 351 42.32 14.75 11.56
N VAL A 352 43.13 14.54 12.61
CA VAL A 352 43.20 15.43 13.79
C VAL A 352 43.83 16.78 13.46
N ALA A 353 44.78 16.84 12.52
CA ALA A 353 45.42 18.08 12.10
C ALA A 353 44.39 19.05 11.49
N ALA A 354 43.53 18.53 10.60
CA ALA A 354 42.46 19.29 9.98
C ALA A 354 41.52 19.91 11.03
N ALA A 355 41.22 19.18 12.10
CA ALA A 355 40.38 19.69 13.19
C ALA A 355 41.04 20.81 14.00
N ILE A 356 42.34 20.69 14.28
CA ILE A 356 43.11 21.73 15.00
C ILE A 356 43.20 23.01 14.15
N VAL A 357 43.48 22.85 12.84
CA VAL A 357 43.54 23.97 11.89
C VAL A 357 42.17 24.65 11.74
N ALA A 358 41.10 23.86 11.60
CA ALA A 358 39.73 24.38 11.51
C ALA A 358 39.35 25.16 12.77
N ALA A 359 39.64 24.63 13.96
CA ALA A 359 39.34 25.29 15.23
C ALA A 359 40.08 26.64 15.37
N ALA A 360 41.32 26.74 14.88
CA ALA A 360 42.06 28.00 14.88
C ALA A 360 41.48 29.01 13.87
N SER A 361 41.07 28.54 12.69
CA SER A 361 40.44 29.36 11.66
C SER A 361 39.06 29.88 12.08
N GLU A 362 38.23 29.07 12.73
CA GLU A 362 36.92 29.47 13.27
C GLU A 362 37.06 30.58 14.33
N ARG A 363 38.15 30.56 15.11
CA ARG A 363 38.49 31.61 16.07
C ARG A 363 39.16 32.84 15.45
N GLY A 364 39.33 32.88 14.14
CA GLY A 364 39.96 33.99 13.42
C GLY A 364 41.46 34.15 13.73
N LEU A 365 42.15 33.09 14.16
CA LEU A 365 43.58 33.14 14.46
C LEU A 365 44.42 33.19 13.18
N SER A 366 45.41 34.07 13.13
CA SER A 366 46.34 34.18 11.99
C SER A 366 47.39 33.07 12.07
N LEU A 367 47.31 32.10 11.16
CA LEU A 367 48.25 30.98 11.07
C LEU A 367 49.51 31.36 10.28
N HIS A 368 50.65 30.84 10.68
CA HIS A 368 51.94 31.09 10.02
C HIS A 368 52.48 29.82 9.36
N ILE A 369 53.32 29.99 8.34
CA ILE A 369 53.90 28.87 7.59
C ILE A 369 55.02 28.23 8.42
N PRO A 370 54.96 26.91 8.71
CA PRO A 370 56.01 26.23 9.46
C PRO A 370 57.24 25.93 8.57
N THR A 371 58.40 25.80 9.20
CA THR A 371 59.68 25.44 8.55
C THR A 371 60.29 24.22 9.23
N ASP A 372 61.23 23.52 8.56
CA ASP A 372 61.90 22.33 9.08
C ASP A 372 60.95 21.21 9.59
N VAL A 373 59.78 21.05 8.94
CA VAL A 373 58.73 20.12 9.38
C VAL A 373 59.12 18.66 9.16
N ARG A 374 58.88 17.82 10.17
CA ARG A 374 59.00 16.36 10.12
C ARG A 374 57.80 15.71 10.80
N GLU A 375 57.10 14.84 10.09
CA GLU A 375 55.99 14.06 10.63
C GLU A 375 56.42 12.61 10.88
N THR A 376 56.06 12.07 12.04
CA THR A 376 56.19 10.66 12.37
C THR A 376 54.79 10.05 12.44
N PHE A 377 54.42 9.31 11.39
CA PHE A 377 53.08 8.75 11.21
C PHE A 377 52.57 8.01 12.46
N GLY A 378 51.36 8.37 12.89
CA GLY A 378 50.70 7.77 14.06
C GLY A 378 51.21 8.25 15.42
N THR A 379 52.19 9.16 15.47
CA THR A 379 52.78 9.67 16.73
C THR A 379 52.76 11.18 16.86
N GLY A 380 53.16 11.94 15.84
CA GLY A 380 53.16 13.41 15.92
C GLY A 380 53.99 14.11 14.85
N ILE A 381 54.02 15.44 14.93
CA ILE A 381 54.69 16.35 14.01
C ILE A 381 55.61 17.31 14.78
N GLU A 382 56.81 17.54 14.26
CA GLU A 382 57.77 18.52 14.79
C GLU A 382 58.21 19.51 13.70
N GLY A 383 58.62 20.71 14.10
CA GLY A 383 59.10 21.75 13.18
C GLY A 383 59.25 23.10 13.85
N LYS A 384 59.46 24.15 13.07
CA LYS A 384 59.61 25.53 13.57
C LYS A 384 58.45 26.42 13.16
N VAL A 385 57.85 27.10 14.14
CA VAL A 385 56.83 28.14 13.95
C VAL A 385 57.31 29.40 14.65
N ASP A 386 57.36 30.54 13.95
CA ASP A 386 57.90 31.81 14.49
C ASP A 386 59.32 31.69 15.06
N GLY A 387 60.13 30.79 14.49
CA GLY A 387 61.48 30.49 14.96
C GLY A 387 61.56 29.69 16.26
N ARG A 388 60.43 29.22 16.81
CA ARG A 388 60.36 28.35 18.00
C ARG A 388 60.29 26.88 17.57
N ASP A 389 61.05 26.03 18.25
CA ASP A 389 60.97 24.58 18.03
C ASP A 389 59.66 24.06 18.64
N MET A 390 58.83 23.41 17.83
CA MET A 390 57.49 22.95 18.19
C MET A 390 57.37 21.44 17.98
N ARG A 391 56.67 20.76 18.90
CA ARG A 391 56.18 19.40 18.70
C ARG A 391 54.72 19.29 19.07
N VAL A 392 53.93 18.61 18.26
CA VAL A 392 52.51 18.35 18.46
C VAL A 392 52.26 16.86 18.24
N GLY A 393 51.60 16.19 19.18
CA GLY A 393 51.29 14.76 19.03
C GLY A 393 51.06 14.01 20.33
N ALA A 394 51.27 12.70 20.32
CA ALA A 394 51.18 11.83 21.49
C ALA A 394 52.23 12.21 22.54
N LEU A 395 51.92 11.96 23.82
CA LEU A 395 52.79 12.32 24.94
C LEU A 395 54.24 11.84 24.78
N GLN A 396 54.44 10.57 24.41
CA GLN A 396 55.76 9.97 24.22
C GLN A 396 56.58 10.69 23.13
N PHE A 397 55.91 11.20 22.10
CA PHE A 397 56.57 11.94 21.02
C PHE A 397 56.97 13.36 21.47
N VAL A 398 56.12 14.00 22.27
CA VAL A 398 56.29 15.40 22.67
C VAL A 398 57.29 15.53 23.83
N GLN A 399 57.26 14.61 24.79
CA GLN A 399 57.99 14.72 26.05
C GLN A 399 58.91 13.51 26.36
N GLY A 400 58.84 12.41 25.60
CA GLY A 400 59.62 11.19 25.86
C GLY A 400 59.14 10.40 27.08
N ASP A 401 60.06 9.71 27.78
CA ASP A 401 59.78 8.95 29.01
C ASP A 401 59.82 9.82 30.29
N GLU A 402 59.94 11.15 30.16
CA GLU A 402 59.83 12.05 31.31
C GLU A 402 58.38 12.08 31.85
N GLY A 403 58.23 12.14 33.17
CA GLY A 403 56.91 12.18 33.81
C GLY A 403 56.11 13.44 33.43
N LEU A 404 54.80 13.28 33.26
CA LEU A 404 53.86 14.39 33.04
C LEU A 404 53.94 15.42 34.19
N GLU A 405 54.01 16.70 33.85
CA GLU A 405 53.74 17.77 34.82
C GLU A 405 52.32 17.64 35.39
N ASP A 406 52.10 18.04 36.64
CA ASP A 406 50.83 17.81 37.35
C ASP A 406 49.60 18.35 36.59
N TRP A 407 49.72 19.49 35.91
CA TRP A 407 48.63 20.07 35.12
C TRP A 407 48.32 19.26 33.85
N ALA A 408 49.34 18.71 33.20
CA ALA A 408 49.17 17.88 32.01
C ALA A 408 48.66 16.49 32.37
N ALA A 409 49.07 15.95 33.52
CA ALA A 409 48.51 14.72 34.08
C ALA A 409 47.01 14.90 34.41
N ARG A 410 46.60 16.08 34.91
CA ARG A 410 45.18 16.42 35.09
C ARG A 410 44.44 16.50 33.76
N ALA A 411 45.00 17.17 32.75
CA ALA A 411 44.40 17.25 31.41
C ALA A 411 44.21 15.86 30.77
N ALA A 412 45.22 14.98 30.87
CA ALA A 412 45.15 13.61 30.37
C ALA A 412 44.08 12.76 31.08
N ARG A 413 43.92 12.95 32.40
CA ARG A 413 42.84 12.30 33.15
C ARG A 413 41.47 12.80 32.71
N ARG A 414 41.27 14.12 32.57
CA ARG A 414 40.01 14.71 32.09
C ARG A 414 39.62 14.21 30.70
N ALA A 415 40.60 14.07 29.80
CA ALA A 415 40.36 13.53 28.48
C ALA A 415 39.89 12.07 28.50
N SER A 416 40.47 11.24 29.38
CA SER A 416 40.02 9.85 29.55
C SER A 416 38.56 9.74 29.98
N TRP A 417 38.06 10.66 30.81
CA TRP A 417 36.66 10.66 31.26
C TRP A 417 35.69 11.12 30.16
N ARG A 418 36.10 12.08 29.35
CA ARG A 418 35.30 12.59 28.22
C ARG A 418 35.38 11.72 26.96
N SER A 419 36.09 10.59 27.00
CA SER A 419 36.49 9.83 25.81
C SER A 419 37.08 10.74 24.72
N ALA A 420 37.85 11.74 25.17
CA ALA A 420 38.52 12.69 24.31
C ALA A 420 39.95 12.22 24.02
N LEU A 421 40.37 12.38 22.78
CA LEU A 421 41.74 12.21 22.35
C LEU A 421 42.59 13.39 22.85
N THR A 422 43.78 13.11 23.37
CA THR A 422 44.74 14.13 23.80
C THR A 422 45.82 14.37 22.76
N VAL A 423 46.06 15.64 22.45
CA VAL A 423 47.21 16.07 21.65
C VAL A 423 48.06 17.00 22.49
N PHE A 424 49.28 16.58 22.78
CA PHE A 424 50.23 17.35 23.57
C PHE A 424 50.96 18.34 22.67
N ILE A 425 51.26 19.51 23.20
CA ILE A 425 51.98 20.58 22.49
C ILE A 425 53.17 20.99 23.33
N SER A 426 54.36 20.95 22.74
CA SER A 426 55.57 21.53 23.34
C SER A 426 56.15 22.65 22.50
N SER A 427 56.77 23.62 23.18
CA SER A 427 57.62 24.65 22.60
C SER A 427 58.99 24.65 23.28
N ASN A 428 60.06 24.61 22.47
CA ASN A 428 61.46 24.54 22.90
C ASN A 428 61.70 23.44 23.95
N GLY A 429 61.09 22.26 23.75
CA GLY A 429 61.21 21.10 24.63
C GLY A 429 60.41 21.18 25.93
N ARG A 430 59.57 22.21 26.14
CA ARG A 430 58.67 22.30 27.30
C ARG A 430 57.23 22.16 26.88
N LEU A 431 56.46 21.37 27.63
CA LEU A 431 55.03 21.22 27.40
C LEU A 431 54.30 22.54 27.69
N ILE A 432 53.49 23.01 26.75
CA ILE A 432 52.77 24.29 26.86
C ILE A 432 51.25 24.12 26.87
N ALA A 433 50.72 23.07 26.24
CA ALA A 433 49.29 22.79 26.23
C ALA A 433 48.97 21.32 25.90
N VAL A 434 47.75 20.91 26.23
CA VAL A 434 47.11 19.67 25.81
C VAL A 434 45.77 20.04 25.18
N LEU A 435 45.59 19.68 23.91
CA LEU A 435 44.32 19.79 23.22
C LEU A 435 43.50 18.53 23.49
N LEU A 436 42.25 18.72 23.90
CA LEU A 436 41.29 17.64 24.04
C LEU A 436 40.36 17.68 22.84
N LEU A 437 40.36 16.61 22.06
CA LEU A 437 39.44 16.47 20.94
C LEU A 437 38.43 15.35 21.20
N ALA A 438 37.15 15.64 21.06
CA ALA A 438 36.09 14.65 21.21
C ALA A 438 35.07 14.75 20.07
N ASP A 439 34.25 13.72 19.96
CA ASP A 439 33.20 13.60 18.96
C ASP A 439 31.86 13.98 19.60
N GLU A 440 31.30 15.12 19.18
CA GLU A 440 30.08 15.69 19.77
C GLU A 440 28.82 15.12 19.12
N LEU A 441 27.75 14.96 19.92
CA LEU A 441 26.44 14.57 19.41
C LEU A 441 25.91 15.62 18.42
N ARG A 442 25.22 15.16 17.37
CA ARG A 442 24.53 16.08 16.46
C ARG A 442 23.40 16.78 17.22
N ARG A 443 23.16 18.05 16.90
CA ARG A 443 22.13 18.87 17.56
C ARG A 443 20.73 18.27 17.39
N GLU A 444 20.48 17.65 16.25
CA GLU A 444 19.21 17.00 15.92
C GLU A 444 19.08 15.57 16.47
N THR A 445 20.14 14.98 17.02
CA THR A 445 20.14 13.56 17.43
C THR A 445 19.01 13.23 18.41
N PRO A 446 18.82 13.96 19.52
CA PRO A 446 17.72 13.66 20.43
C PRO A 446 16.33 13.72 19.77
N ARG A 447 16.14 14.71 18.88
CA ARG A 447 14.89 14.92 18.13
C ARG A 447 14.60 13.73 17.22
N ALA A 448 15.63 13.25 16.51
CA ALA A 448 15.53 12.11 15.61
C ALA A 448 15.18 10.80 16.35
N ILE A 449 15.78 10.57 17.52
CA ILE A 449 15.50 9.40 18.37
C ILE A 449 14.03 9.42 18.85
N GLN A 450 13.54 10.57 19.31
CA GLN A 450 12.15 10.71 19.74
C GLN A 450 11.17 10.50 18.58
N ALA A 451 11.44 11.10 17.42
CA ALA A 451 10.61 10.94 16.23
C ALA A 451 10.52 9.47 15.76
N LEU A 452 11.57 8.67 15.96
CA LEU A 452 11.53 7.23 15.70
C LEU A 452 10.60 6.50 16.67
N ARG A 453 10.64 6.84 17.97
CA ARG A 453 9.69 6.29 18.96
C ARG A 453 8.26 6.65 18.60
N ASP A 454 7.99 7.90 18.23
CA ASP A 454 6.67 8.37 17.82
C ASP A 454 6.18 7.70 16.53
N ALA A 455 7.10 7.42 15.60
CA ALA A 455 6.80 6.63 14.41
C ALA A 455 6.41 5.18 14.78
N GLY A 456 6.70 4.73 16.01
CA GLY A 456 6.32 3.45 16.61
C GLY A 456 7.45 2.42 16.61
N VAL A 457 8.70 2.87 16.66
CA VAL A 457 9.88 2.02 16.93
C VAL A 457 9.85 1.61 18.41
N GLY A 458 9.90 0.30 18.66
CA GLY A 458 9.78 -0.26 20.02
C GLY A 458 11.11 -0.37 20.76
N ARG A 459 12.24 -0.41 20.03
CA ARG A 459 13.57 -0.59 20.60
C ARG A 459 14.62 0.20 19.83
N ILE A 460 15.47 0.95 20.54
CA ILE A 460 16.58 1.72 19.98
C ILE A 460 17.86 1.34 20.71
N VAL A 461 18.89 0.94 19.96
CA VAL A 461 20.15 0.41 20.47
C VAL A 461 21.30 1.22 19.87
N MET A 462 22.27 1.62 20.68
CA MET A 462 23.55 2.15 20.16
C MET A 462 24.60 1.05 20.16
N VAL A 463 25.38 0.94 19.08
CA VAL A 463 26.51 0.02 18.95
C VAL A 463 27.76 0.84 18.71
N THR A 464 28.80 0.66 19.53
CA THR A 464 30.01 1.48 19.45
C THR A 464 31.26 0.70 19.86
N GLY A 465 32.40 1.11 19.30
CA GLY A 465 33.73 0.65 19.73
C GLY A 465 34.25 1.38 20.97
N ASP A 466 33.56 2.43 21.41
CA ASP A 466 33.92 3.18 22.62
C ASP A 466 33.75 2.36 23.89
N ARG A 467 34.42 2.81 24.96
CA ARG A 467 34.31 2.21 26.29
C ARG A 467 32.90 2.35 26.87
N ALA A 468 32.49 1.33 27.62
CA ALA A 468 31.17 1.26 28.25
C ALA A 468 30.79 2.49 29.09
N ASP A 469 31.71 3.02 29.89
CA ASP A 469 31.45 4.15 30.79
C ASP A 469 31.01 5.42 30.03
N ALA A 470 31.66 5.76 28.93
CA ALA A 470 31.28 6.92 28.13
C ALA A 470 30.04 6.66 27.25
N ALA A 471 29.92 5.45 26.71
CA ALA A 471 28.80 5.08 25.86
C ALA A 471 27.47 5.01 26.65
N GLU A 472 27.49 4.52 27.89
CA GLU A 472 26.30 4.45 28.75
C GLU A 472 25.76 5.84 29.12
N THR A 473 26.62 6.82 29.36
CA THR A 473 26.20 8.21 29.62
C THR A 473 25.43 8.80 28.43
N ILE A 474 25.94 8.59 27.20
CA ILE A 474 25.24 9.02 25.98
C ILE A 474 23.92 8.25 25.82
N GLY A 475 23.93 6.94 26.06
CA GLY A 475 22.73 6.12 25.98
C GLY A 475 21.63 6.54 26.94
N ALA A 476 21.98 6.91 28.18
CA ALA A 476 21.03 7.44 29.16
C ALA A 476 20.48 8.81 28.74
N ALA A 477 21.34 9.72 28.25
CA ALA A 477 20.93 11.06 27.83
C ALA A 477 20.00 11.07 26.60
N LEU A 478 20.18 10.11 25.68
CA LEU A 478 19.34 9.92 24.50
C LEU A 478 18.14 8.99 24.73
N ASP A 479 17.98 8.49 25.95
CA ASP A 479 16.92 7.56 26.32
C ASP A 479 16.91 6.26 25.49
N LEU A 480 18.07 5.64 25.27
CA LEU A 480 18.21 4.40 24.49
C LEU A 480 17.83 3.15 25.30
N ASP A 481 17.35 2.10 24.62
CA ASP A 481 16.93 0.85 25.29
C ASP A 481 18.09 -0.09 25.59
N ALA A 482 19.22 0.05 24.89
CA ALA A 482 20.47 -0.65 25.18
C ALA A 482 21.67 0.06 24.54
N VAL A 483 22.84 -0.12 25.15
CA VAL A 483 24.14 0.30 24.62
C VAL A 483 25.04 -0.92 24.52
N LEU A 484 25.58 -1.18 23.33
CA LEU A 484 26.55 -2.22 23.05
C LEU A 484 27.91 -1.55 22.81
N ALA A 485 28.65 -1.35 23.90
CA ALA A 485 29.99 -0.76 23.91
C ALA A 485 31.10 -1.80 23.70
N ASP A 486 32.33 -1.32 23.51
CA ASP A 486 33.56 -2.11 23.34
C ASP A 486 33.47 -3.13 22.19
N ARG A 487 32.80 -2.74 21.07
CA ARG A 487 32.55 -3.62 19.92
C ARG A 487 33.50 -3.36 18.75
N ILE A 488 34.14 -4.44 18.29
CA ILE A 488 34.85 -4.46 17.00
C ILE A 488 33.84 -4.63 15.84
N PRO A 489 34.23 -4.36 14.57
CA PRO A 489 33.30 -4.43 13.43
C PRO A 489 32.58 -5.77 13.27
N SER A 490 33.23 -6.91 13.52
CA SER A 490 32.59 -8.23 13.49
C SER A 490 31.47 -8.38 14.52
N ASP A 491 31.67 -7.83 15.72
CA ASP A 491 30.69 -7.89 16.80
C ASP A 491 29.45 -7.04 16.48
N LYS A 492 29.62 -5.94 15.72
CA LYS A 492 28.49 -5.16 15.23
C LYS A 492 27.58 -6.00 14.31
N VAL A 493 28.18 -6.77 13.40
CA VAL A 493 27.45 -7.66 12.49
C VAL A 493 26.69 -8.73 13.29
N ASP A 494 27.33 -9.35 14.27
CA ASP A 494 26.70 -10.36 15.13
C ASP A 494 25.55 -9.76 15.95
N ALA A 495 25.72 -8.56 16.51
CA ALA A 495 24.66 -7.85 17.22
C ALA A 495 23.44 -7.59 16.33
N VAL A 496 23.67 -7.10 15.10
CA VAL A 496 22.61 -6.92 14.10
C VAL A 496 21.93 -8.24 13.76
N ALA A 497 22.70 -9.31 13.55
CA ALA A 497 22.17 -10.63 13.22
C ALA A 497 21.31 -11.22 14.35
N ILE A 498 21.67 -10.98 15.62
CA ILE A 498 20.90 -11.40 16.80
C ILE A 498 19.59 -10.62 16.88
N GLU A 499 19.62 -9.29 16.83
CA GLU A 499 18.41 -8.46 16.91
C GLU A 499 17.46 -8.75 15.74
N ARG A 500 17.99 -8.96 14.53
CA ARG A 500 17.23 -9.32 13.33
C ARG A 500 16.44 -10.62 13.45
N ARG A 501 16.90 -11.58 14.27
CA ARG A 501 16.19 -12.84 14.52
C ARG A 501 14.99 -12.64 15.45
N LEU A 502 15.01 -11.60 16.29
CA LEU A 502 13.94 -11.29 17.23
C LEU A 502 12.88 -10.41 16.58
N HIS A 503 13.31 -9.32 15.94
CA HIS A 503 12.44 -8.31 15.37
C HIS A 503 13.00 -7.73 14.06
N PRO A 504 12.17 -7.11 13.20
CA PRO A 504 12.67 -6.37 12.04
C PRO A 504 13.59 -5.23 12.47
N THR A 505 14.84 -5.29 12.03
CA THR A 505 15.93 -4.42 12.50
C THR A 505 16.46 -3.52 11.40
N LEU A 506 16.52 -2.22 11.70
CA LEU A 506 17.19 -1.18 10.92
C LEU A 506 18.58 -0.94 11.51
N MET A 507 19.63 -0.90 10.70
CA MET A 507 20.97 -0.44 11.09
C MET A 507 21.27 0.89 10.41
N VAL A 508 21.82 1.85 11.14
CA VAL A 508 22.18 3.18 10.65
C VAL A 508 23.67 3.42 10.90
N GLY A 509 24.39 3.83 9.87
CA GLY A 509 25.84 4.08 9.92
C GLY A 509 26.28 5.06 8.83
N ASP A 510 27.49 5.59 8.92
CA ASP A 510 28.08 6.53 7.96
C ASP A 510 29.38 5.99 7.33
N GLY A 511 30.09 5.10 8.03
CA GLY A 511 31.45 4.67 7.68
C GLY A 511 31.55 3.35 6.92
N ILE A 512 32.68 3.17 6.21
CA ILE A 512 33.06 1.93 5.50
C ILE A 512 33.04 0.72 6.45
N ASN A 513 33.41 0.97 7.72
CA ASN A 513 33.45 -0.04 8.77
C ASN A 513 32.07 -0.64 9.10
N ASP A 514 30.98 0.08 8.79
CA ASP A 514 29.62 -0.36 9.09
C ASP A 514 28.93 -1.00 7.89
N ALA A 515 29.53 -0.94 6.69
CA ALA A 515 28.97 -1.54 5.48
C ALA A 515 28.57 -3.04 5.66
N PRO A 516 29.37 -3.90 6.32
CA PRO A 516 28.96 -5.27 6.61
C PRO A 516 27.74 -5.37 7.56
N ALA A 517 27.64 -4.48 8.54
CA ALA A 517 26.53 -4.45 9.50
C ALA A 517 25.25 -3.91 8.85
N LEU A 518 25.36 -2.91 7.98
CA LEU A 518 24.28 -2.37 7.16
C LEU A 518 23.68 -3.46 6.26
N ALA A 519 24.53 -4.23 5.57
CA ALA A 519 24.10 -5.33 4.71
C ALA A 519 23.46 -6.51 5.46
N ALA A 520 23.83 -6.72 6.74
CA ALA A 520 23.28 -7.80 7.56
C ALA A 520 21.86 -7.51 8.09
N ALA A 521 21.48 -6.24 8.19
CA ALA A 521 20.19 -5.79 8.72
C ALA A 521 19.00 -6.20 7.83
N ASN A 522 17.76 -5.93 8.27
CA ASN A 522 16.62 -5.98 7.35
C ASN A 522 16.59 -4.77 6.42
N VAL A 523 17.10 -3.65 6.93
CA VAL A 523 17.32 -2.41 6.21
C VAL A 523 18.63 -1.82 6.72
N GLY A 524 19.57 -1.56 5.83
CA GLY A 524 20.72 -0.68 6.10
C GLY A 524 20.43 0.76 5.68
N VAL A 525 20.71 1.74 6.54
CA VAL A 525 20.68 3.17 6.22
C VAL A 525 22.10 3.74 6.28
N ALA A 526 22.56 4.31 5.17
CA ALA A 526 23.80 5.08 5.11
C ALA A 526 23.54 6.58 5.29
N MET A 527 24.33 7.23 6.13
CA MET A 527 24.34 8.68 6.37
C MET A 527 25.33 9.40 5.45
N GLY A 528 25.00 10.62 5.00
CA GLY A 528 25.93 11.59 4.45
C GLY A 528 26.76 11.10 3.26
N ALA A 529 26.10 10.70 2.16
CA ALA A 529 26.78 10.21 0.96
C ALA A 529 27.73 11.27 0.35
N ARG A 530 29.02 11.21 0.70
CA ARG A 530 30.10 11.85 -0.06
C ARG A 530 30.70 10.80 -1.00
N GLY A 531 30.40 10.92 -2.30
CA GLY A 531 30.84 9.97 -3.33
C GLY A 531 30.21 8.57 -3.26
N ALA A 532 30.62 7.69 -4.19
CA ALA A 532 30.27 6.26 -4.19
C ALA A 532 31.01 5.51 -3.06
N SER A 533 30.63 5.76 -1.81
CA SER A 533 31.23 5.09 -0.65
C SER A 533 30.72 3.66 -0.50
N ALA A 534 31.56 2.75 0.02
CA ALA A 534 31.21 1.35 0.27
C ALA A 534 29.93 1.18 1.13
N SER A 535 29.66 2.14 2.03
CA SER A 535 28.45 2.18 2.86
C SER A 535 27.20 2.53 2.07
N SER A 536 27.32 3.44 1.09
CA SER A 536 26.21 3.80 0.20
C SER A 536 25.86 2.66 -0.76
N GLU A 537 26.85 1.86 -1.18
CA GLU A 537 26.61 0.63 -1.96
C GLU A 537 25.92 -0.46 -1.11
N ALA A 538 26.39 -0.68 0.12
CA ALA A 538 25.85 -1.71 1.00
C ALA A 538 24.48 -1.39 1.60
N ALA A 539 24.13 -0.11 1.77
CA ALA A 539 22.87 0.30 2.37
C ALA A 539 21.67 0.16 1.43
N ASP A 540 20.49 -0.09 2.00
CA ASP A 540 19.22 -0.12 1.27
C ASP A 540 18.58 1.28 1.13
N VAL A 541 18.92 2.17 2.07
CA VAL A 541 18.49 3.57 2.09
C VAL A 541 19.69 4.46 2.28
N VAL A 542 19.73 5.56 1.53
CA VAL A 542 20.81 6.53 1.58
C VAL A 542 20.21 7.89 1.92
N ILE A 543 20.71 8.49 3.00
CA ILE A 543 20.41 9.86 3.36
C ILE A 543 21.46 10.76 2.69
N LEU A 544 21.03 11.57 1.74
CA LEU A 544 21.91 12.46 0.97
C LEU A 544 22.44 13.62 1.82
N VAL A 545 21.58 14.13 2.70
CA VAL A 545 21.89 15.22 3.60
C VAL A 545 22.40 14.64 4.91
N ASP A 546 23.54 15.12 5.42
CA ASP A 546 24.13 14.63 6.65
C ASP A 546 23.35 15.07 7.90
N ARG A 547 22.14 14.52 8.07
CA ARG A 547 21.10 14.95 9.00
C ARG A 547 20.30 13.77 9.52
N LEU A 548 20.41 13.49 10.83
CA LEU A 548 19.86 12.26 11.42
C LEU A 548 18.32 12.23 11.42
N ASP A 549 17.66 13.39 11.45
CA ASP A 549 16.20 13.51 11.40
C ASP A 549 15.59 12.96 10.11
N ARG A 550 16.37 12.84 9.04
CA ARG A 550 15.91 12.19 7.79
C ARG A 550 15.68 10.70 7.95
N VAL A 551 16.39 10.04 8.88
CA VAL A 551 16.18 8.62 9.19
C VAL A 551 14.80 8.42 9.81
N SER A 552 14.42 9.28 10.76
CA SER A 552 13.09 9.21 11.39
C SER A 552 11.98 9.56 10.38
N GLU A 553 12.21 10.55 9.52
CA GLU A 553 11.29 10.89 8.42
C GLU A 553 11.12 9.72 7.43
N ALA A 554 12.18 8.99 7.11
CA ALA A 554 12.14 7.81 6.23
C ALA A 554 11.21 6.73 6.80
N VAL A 555 11.35 6.40 8.08
CA VAL A 555 10.48 5.42 8.77
C VAL A 555 9.03 5.89 8.78
N ALA A 556 8.78 7.17 9.06
CA ALA A 556 7.43 7.74 9.07
C ALA A 556 6.77 7.70 7.68
N ILE A 557 7.51 8.05 6.61
CA ILE A 557 7.05 7.97 5.22
C ILE A 557 6.72 6.52 4.85
N ALA A 558 7.61 5.57 5.16
CA ALA A 558 7.42 4.15 4.88
C ALA A 558 6.18 3.59 5.57
N ARG A 559 6.01 3.84 6.87
CA ARG A 559 4.85 3.39 7.67
C ARG A 559 3.54 3.95 7.11
N ARG A 560 3.49 5.24 6.81
CA ARG A 560 2.31 5.86 6.22
C ARG A 560 1.99 5.29 4.85
N THR A 561 3.01 5.08 4.01
CA THR A 561 2.84 4.51 2.67
C THR A 561 2.19 3.13 2.74
N ARG A 562 2.70 2.27 3.63
CA ARG A 562 2.13 0.95 3.90
C ARG A 562 0.70 1.03 4.44
N LEU A 563 0.43 1.96 5.36
CA LEU A 563 -0.91 2.15 5.93
C LEU A 563 -1.92 2.57 4.85
N ILE A 564 -1.57 3.53 4.00
CA ILE A 564 -2.41 4.00 2.89
C ILE A 564 -2.67 2.85 1.90
N ALA A 565 -1.63 2.09 1.54
CA ALA A 565 -1.77 0.94 0.66
C ALA A 565 -2.75 -0.10 1.25
N LEU A 566 -2.61 -0.44 2.53
CA LEU A 566 -3.51 -1.37 3.22
C LEU A 566 -4.94 -0.84 3.33
N GLN A 567 -5.11 0.45 3.65
CA GLN A 567 -6.44 1.09 3.67
C GLN A 567 -7.12 0.98 2.31
N SER A 568 -6.41 1.34 1.25
CA SER A 568 -6.89 1.27 -0.12
C SER A 568 -7.28 -0.16 -0.52
N ILE A 569 -6.44 -1.16 -0.22
CA ILE A 569 -6.73 -2.56 -0.54
C ILE A 569 -7.91 -3.09 0.28
N ILE A 570 -7.88 -2.94 1.62
CA ILE A 570 -8.92 -3.50 2.50
C ILE A 570 -10.27 -2.86 2.22
N ALA A 571 -10.33 -1.52 2.12
CA ALA A 571 -11.57 -0.81 1.83
C ALA A 571 -12.08 -1.15 0.43
N GLY A 572 -11.20 -1.14 -0.58
CA GLY A 572 -11.56 -1.45 -1.96
C GLY A 572 -12.10 -2.88 -2.11
N MET A 573 -11.37 -3.87 -1.61
CA MET A 573 -11.80 -5.28 -1.67
C MET A 573 -13.10 -5.52 -0.91
N THR A 574 -13.28 -4.92 0.26
CA THR A 574 -14.53 -5.05 1.03
C THR A 574 -15.71 -4.52 0.23
N LEU A 575 -15.55 -3.36 -0.41
CA LEU A 575 -16.61 -2.73 -1.20
C LEU A 575 -16.88 -3.50 -2.51
N SER A 576 -15.85 -4.07 -3.14
CA SER A 576 -16.01 -4.96 -4.31
C SER A 576 -16.74 -6.25 -3.94
N PHE A 577 -16.40 -6.90 -2.82
CA PHE A 577 -17.14 -8.07 -2.34
C PHE A 577 -18.61 -7.75 -2.01
N ALA A 578 -18.88 -6.59 -1.40
CA ALA A 578 -20.25 -6.14 -1.17
C ALA A 578 -21.03 -5.93 -2.47
N THR A 579 -20.38 -5.34 -3.48
CA THR A 579 -20.98 -5.12 -4.82
C THR A 579 -21.26 -6.44 -5.53
N MET A 580 -20.33 -7.41 -5.48
CA MET A 580 -20.54 -8.77 -5.99
C MET A 580 -21.71 -9.46 -5.29
N GLY A 581 -21.82 -9.33 -3.96
CA GLY A 581 -22.94 -9.88 -3.21
C GLY A 581 -24.28 -9.29 -3.66
N ALA A 582 -24.38 -7.97 -3.76
CA ALA A 582 -25.59 -7.29 -4.23
C ALA A 582 -25.96 -7.66 -5.68
N ALA A 583 -24.96 -7.84 -6.56
CA ALA A 583 -25.16 -8.34 -7.92
C ALA A 583 -25.68 -9.78 -7.93
N ALA A 584 -25.15 -10.65 -7.06
CA ALA A 584 -25.60 -12.04 -6.94
C ALA A 584 -27.07 -12.14 -6.49
N PHE A 585 -27.52 -11.24 -5.61
CA PHE A 585 -28.93 -11.14 -5.19
C PHE A 585 -29.84 -10.44 -6.22
N GLY A 586 -29.29 -9.94 -7.33
CA GLY A 586 -30.05 -9.24 -8.37
C GLY A 586 -30.44 -7.80 -8.04
N TRP A 587 -29.86 -7.21 -6.98
CA TRP A 587 -30.11 -5.79 -6.64
C TRP A 587 -29.39 -4.82 -7.59
N ILE A 588 -28.37 -5.31 -8.29
CA ILE A 588 -27.52 -4.52 -9.18
C ILE A 588 -27.34 -5.29 -10.49
N GLY A 589 -27.74 -4.69 -11.61
CA GLY A 589 -27.49 -5.25 -12.95
C GLY A 589 -26.04 -5.01 -13.43
N PRO A 590 -25.63 -5.60 -14.57
CA PRO A 590 -24.25 -5.54 -15.06
C PRO A 590 -23.70 -4.12 -15.22
N VAL A 591 -24.49 -3.21 -15.78
CA VAL A 591 -24.09 -1.79 -15.96
C VAL A 591 -23.90 -1.09 -14.61
N GLY A 592 -24.80 -1.32 -13.65
CA GLY A 592 -24.68 -0.75 -12.31
C GLY A 592 -23.45 -1.28 -11.56
N GLY A 593 -23.16 -2.58 -11.70
CA GLY A 593 -21.98 -3.22 -11.12
C GLY A 593 -20.69 -2.63 -11.67
N ALA A 594 -20.62 -2.42 -12.98
CA ALA A 594 -19.48 -1.78 -13.64
C ALA A 594 -19.22 -0.36 -13.13
N LEU A 595 -20.25 0.48 -13.05
CA LEU A 595 -20.12 1.87 -12.61
C LEU A 595 -19.72 2.00 -11.14
N ILE A 596 -20.29 1.16 -10.27
CA ILE A 596 -19.93 1.14 -8.85
C ILE A 596 -18.47 0.70 -8.72
N GLN A 597 -18.08 -0.36 -9.41
CA GLN A 597 -16.71 -0.87 -9.35
C GLN A 597 -15.68 0.16 -9.84
N GLU A 598 -15.96 0.89 -10.93
CA GLU A 598 -15.10 1.98 -11.40
C GLU A 598 -14.96 3.11 -10.35
N ALA A 599 -16.07 3.46 -9.66
CA ALA A 599 -16.02 4.46 -8.60
C ALA A 599 -15.15 4.02 -7.41
N ILE A 600 -15.17 2.72 -7.07
CA ILE A 600 -14.30 2.12 -6.06
C ILE A 600 -12.84 2.27 -6.48
N ASP A 601 -12.52 1.89 -7.70
CA ASP A 601 -11.15 1.89 -8.22
C ASP A 601 -10.56 3.29 -8.22
N ILE A 602 -11.31 4.30 -8.70
CA ILE A 602 -10.91 5.70 -8.65
C ILE A 602 -10.69 6.16 -7.21
N ALA A 603 -11.62 5.87 -6.29
CA ALA A 603 -11.50 6.29 -4.89
C ALA A 603 -10.26 5.69 -4.21
N VAL A 604 -9.97 4.42 -4.49
CA VAL A 604 -8.82 3.68 -3.97
C VAL A 604 -7.50 4.23 -4.52
N ILE A 605 -7.43 4.55 -5.82
CA ILE A 605 -6.26 5.18 -6.46
C ILE A 605 -6.02 6.58 -5.89
N LEU A 606 -7.06 7.40 -5.77
CA LEU A 606 -6.96 8.74 -5.17
C LEU A 606 -6.50 8.66 -3.71
N ASN A 607 -6.98 7.67 -2.95
CA ASN A 607 -6.50 7.43 -1.60
C ASN A 607 -5.02 7.01 -1.59
N ALA A 608 -4.60 6.13 -2.51
CA ALA A 608 -3.20 5.72 -2.65
C ALA A 608 -2.27 6.91 -2.92
N LEU A 609 -2.69 7.83 -3.80
CA LEU A 609 -1.95 9.05 -4.13
C LEU A 609 -1.82 10.03 -2.94
N ARG A 610 -2.57 9.88 -1.84
CA ARG A 610 -2.35 10.65 -0.60
C ARG A 610 -0.98 10.37 0.05
N ALA A 611 -0.29 9.31 -0.37
CA ALA A 611 1.09 9.04 0.01
C ALA A 611 2.05 10.13 -0.51
N LEU A 612 1.71 10.83 -1.60
CA LEU A 612 2.47 11.98 -2.11
C LEU A 612 2.42 13.18 -1.16
N GLY A 613 1.34 13.34 -0.41
CA GLY A 613 1.13 14.47 0.49
C GLY A 613 1.82 14.28 1.85
N GLY A 614 2.24 15.39 2.47
CA GLY A 614 2.46 15.45 3.91
C GLY A 614 1.15 15.17 4.66
N GLY A 615 1.18 14.87 5.95
CA GLY A 615 -0.08 14.84 6.70
C GLY A 615 -0.69 16.22 6.60
N SER A 616 -2.02 16.35 6.63
CA SER A 616 -2.51 17.59 7.21
C SER A 616 -2.16 17.49 8.68
N THR A 617 -0.96 17.91 9.05
CA THR A 617 -0.73 18.41 10.40
C THR A 617 -1.77 19.51 10.51
N PHE A 618 -2.79 19.27 11.33
CA PHE A 618 -3.79 20.29 11.62
C PHE A 618 -3.00 21.53 12.00
N LEU A 619 -3.15 22.64 11.27
CA LEU A 619 -2.58 23.94 11.61
C LEU A 619 -2.94 24.21 13.07
N ARG A 620 -2.01 23.92 13.97
CA ARG A 620 -2.13 24.27 15.37
C ARG A 620 -1.62 25.70 15.47
N ARG A 621 -2.12 26.42 16.46
CA ARG A 621 -1.66 27.78 16.68
C ARG A 621 -0.23 27.67 17.21
N PRO A 622 0.78 28.31 16.61
CA PRO A 622 2.12 28.30 17.19
C PRO A 622 2.10 29.01 18.55
N LEU A 623 3.04 28.63 19.42
CA LEU A 623 3.33 29.36 20.66
C LEU A 623 3.62 30.83 20.31
N PRO A 624 3.10 31.79 21.08
CA PRO A 624 3.45 33.19 20.91
C PRO A 624 4.98 33.39 20.98
N GLU A 625 5.55 34.22 20.10
CA GLU A 625 6.99 34.54 20.11
C GLU A 625 7.47 35.06 21.48
N THR A 626 6.61 35.76 22.21
CA THR A 626 6.90 36.26 23.56
C THR A 626 7.03 35.14 24.59
N ALA A 627 6.25 34.07 24.48
CA ALA A 627 6.38 32.89 25.34
C ALA A 627 7.65 32.10 24.99
N THR A 628 7.95 31.96 23.70
CA THR A 628 9.15 31.29 23.20
C THR A 628 10.43 32.02 23.65
N ARG A 629 10.43 33.36 23.60
CA ARG A 629 11.56 34.18 24.07
C ARG A 629 11.77 34.06 25.58
N ALA A 630 10.71 34.03 26.38
CA ALA A 630 10.82 33.88 27.83
C ALA A 630 11.42 32.52 28.23
N LEU A 631 11.00 31.44 27.56
CA LEU A 631 11.57 30.10 27.78
C LEU A 631 13.07 30.06 27.44
N ARG A 632 13.46 30.71 26.35
CA ARG A 632 14.86 30.82 25.92
C ARG A 632 15.73 31.60 26.90
N GLU A 633 15.22 32.72 27.41
CA GLU A 633 15.90 33.54 28.43
C GLU A 633 16.10 32.77 29.75
N ASP A 634 15.20 31.83 30.09
CA ASP A 634 15.36 30.97 31.27
C ASP A 634 16.43 29.89 31.04
N HIS A 635 16.49 29.26 29.86
CA HIS A 635 17.56 28.32 29.51
C HIS A 635 18.95 28.96 29.46
N GLU A 636 19.08 30.21 28.98
CA GLU A 636 20.35 30.96 29.01
C GLU A 636 20.91 31.11 30.44
N LYS A 637 20.05 31.23 31.47
CA LYS A 637 20.48 31.28 32.88
C LYS A 637 21.01 29.93 33.37
N ILE A 638 20.44 28.84 32.86
CA ILE A 638 20.89 27.49 33.20
C ILE A 638 22.23 27.21 32.54
N GLU A 639 22.43 27.62 31.29
CA GLU A 639 23.74 27.50 30.63
C GLU A 639 24.85 28.19 31.44
N GLN A 640 24.59 29.38 31.98
CA GLN A 640 25.56 30.07 32.87
C GLN A 640 25.86 29.25 34.13
N SER A 641 24.86 28.57 34.69
CA SER A 641 25.03 27.71 35.86
C SER A 641 25.78 26.42 35.52
N LEU A 642 25.55 25.83 34.35
CA LEU A 642 26.30 24.68 33.83
C LEU A 642 27.76 25.04 33.58
N ASP A 643 28.03 26.22 33.02
CA ASP A 643 29.39 26.71 32.84
C ASP A 643 30.09 26.92 34.19
N ARG A 644 29.35 27.36 35.23
CA ARG A 644 29.88 27.44 36.59
C ARG A 644 30.16 26.06 37.20
N LEU A 645 29.27 25.08 37.02
CA LEU A 645 29.51 23.70 37.44
C LEU A 645 30.74 23.11 36.76
N ARG A 646 30.95 23.42 35.48
CA ARG A 646 32.17 23.02 34.75
C ARG A 646 33.42 23.64 35.38
N GLN A 647 33.39 24.94 35.67
CA GLN A 647 34.50 25.63 36.36
C GLN A 647 34.78 25.03 37.75
N ILE A 648 33.73 24.63 38.48
CA ILE A 648 33.88 23.99 39.78
C ILE A 648 34.54 22.62 39.63
N ALA A 649 34.07 21.79 38.70
CA ALA A 649 34.69 20.50 38.39
C ALA A 649 36.17 20.65 38.03
N ASP A 650 36.52 21.65 37.21
CA ASP A 650 37.90 21.97 36.85
C ASP A 650 38.73 22.43 38.07
N ALA A 651 38.13 23.20 38.99
CA ALA A 651 38.82 23.74 40.16
C ALA A 651 39.06 22.69 41.27
N LEU A 652 38.22 21.65 41.37
CA LEU A 652 38.33 20.59 42.39
C LEU A 652 39.66 19.85 42.32
N ASP A 653 40.21 19.73 41.11
CA ASP A 653 41.44 18.99 40.79
C ASP A 653 42.71 19.67 41.36
N ALA A 654 42.63 20.97 41.68
CA ALA A 654 43.72 21.78 42.26
C ALA A 654 43.36 22.38 43.63
N ALA A 655 42.18 22.06 44.17
CA ALA A 655 41.69 22.65 45.41
C ALA A 655 42.36 22.00 46.64
N SER A 656 42.65 22.81 47.66
CA SER A 656 42.96 22.26 49.00
C SER A 656 41.71 21.54 49.56
N PRO A 657 41.84 20.57 50.48
CA PRO A 657 40.69 19.82 50.99
C PRO A 657 39.54 20.71 51.49
N ARG A 658 39.88 21.85 52.12
CA ARG A 658 38.93 22.86 52.58
C ARG A 658 38.22 23.60 51.43
N ARG A 659 38.96 24.00 50.38
CA ARG A 659 38.36 24.63 49.18
C ARG A 659 37.57 23.62 48.35
N ALA A 660 37.97 22.35 48.35
CA ALA A 660 37.22 21.29 47.68
C ALA A 660 35.84 21.10 48.33
N CYS A 661 35.75 21.13 49.66
CA CYS A 661 34.45 21.15 50.35
C CYS A 661 33.61 22.37 49.95
N GLU A 662 34.19 23.58 49.94
CA GLU A 662 33.49 24.80 49.54
C GLU A 662 32.94 24.71 48.10
N TYR A 663 33.73 24.15 47.18
CA TYR A 663 33.35 23.92 45.80
C TYR A 663 32.25 22.86 45.66
N ILE A 664 32.31 21.77 46.42
CA ILE A 664 31.28 20.72 46.38
C ILE A 664 29.96 21.23 46.98
N ASP A 665 30.01 22.00 48.06
CA ASP A 665 28.82 22.67 48.63
C ASP A 665 28.27 23.78 47.70
N GLU A 666 29.13 24.44 46.91
CA GLU A 666 28.68 25.38 45.87
C GLU A 666 28.00 24.64 44.72
N ALA A 667 28.58 23.53 44.25
CA ALA A 667 27.99 22.70 43.20
C ALA A 667 26.66 22.09 43.63
N ASP A 668 26.57 21.56 44.85
CA ASP A 668 25.32 21.00 45.39
C ASP A 668 24.20 22.06 45.44
N ARG A 669 24.51 23.27 45.90
CA ARG A 669 23.55 24.39 45.90
C ARG A 669 23.13 24.81 44.50
N LEU A 670 24.06 24.94 43.56
CA LEU A 670 23.74 25.26 42.16
C LEU A 670 22.82 24.20 41.54
N VAL A 671 23.11 22.92 41.78
CA VAL A 671 22.28 21.81 41.30
C VAL A 671 20.90 21.82 41.97
N ALA A 672 20.82 22.03 43.28
CA ALA A 672 19.57 21.99 44.03
C ALA A 672 18.66 23.21 43.76
N ASP A 673 19.23 24.42 43.81
CA ASP A 673 18.46 25.67 43.82
C ASP A 673 18.17 26.19 42.41
N VAL A 674 18.99 25.84 41.41
CA VAL A 674 18.81 26.31 40.03
C VAL A 674 18.32 25.19 39.14
N ILE A 675 19.10 24.11 39.02
CA ILE A 675 18.80 23.04 38.06
C ILE A 675 17.55 22.28 38.50
N LEU A 676 17.55 21.64 39.68
CA LEU A 676 16.41 20.85 40.15
C LEU A 676 15.15 21.67 40.38
N ALA A 677 15.27 22.95 40.71
CA ALA A 677 14.14 23.86 40.82
C ALA A 677 13.50 24.09 39.44
N HIS A 678 14.32 24.42 38.44
CA HIS A 678 13.85 24.58 37.06
C HIS A 678 13.19 23.32 36.51
N GLU A 679 13.84 22.15 36.63
CA GLU A 679 13.30 20.88 36.15
C GLU A 679 11.93 20.55 36.77
N ARG A 680 11.72 20.96 38.02
CA ARG A 680 10.46 20.74 38.74
C ARG A 680 9.37 21.71 38.32
N ASP A 681 9.73 22.96 38.07
CA ASP A 681 8.82 24.00 37.57
C ASP A 681 8.39 23.67 36.14
N ASP A 682 9.32 23.22 35.29
CA ASP A 682 9.03 22.79 33.92
C ASP A 682 8.12 21.55 33.89
N GLU A 683 8.39 20.55 34.74
CA GLU A 683 7.56 19.33 34.88
C GLU A 683 6.14 19.61 35.38
N SER A 684 5.96 20.59 36.27
CA SER A 684 4.69 20.87 36.93
C SER A 684 3.85 21.97 36.27
N GLU A 685 4.47 22.96 35.63
CA GLU A 685 3.79 24.12 35.07
C GLU A 685 3.89 24.23 33.55
N ILE A 686 5.07 24.02 32.97
CA ILE A 686 5.34 24.34 31.56
C ILE A 686 4.89 23.23 30.63
N TYR A 687 5.30 21.98 30.85
CA TYR A 687 4.95 20.87 29.96
C TYR A 687 3.44 20.60 29.84
N PRO A 688 2.63 20.63 30.92
CA PRO A 688 1.19 20.45 30.78
C PRO A 688 0.56 21.49 29.84
N ARG A 689 1.12 22.70 29.79
CA ARG A 689 0.62 23.81 28.98
C ARG A 689 1.13 23.75 27.54
N ILE A 690 2.41 23.40 27.33
CA ILE A 690 3.01 23.25 25.99
C ILE A 690 2.49 22.01 25.25
N SER A 691 2.09 20.95 25.96
CA SER A 691 1.51 19.74 25.35
C SER A 691 0.29 19.99 24.44
N HIS A 692 -0.43 21.10 24.64
CA HIS A 692 -1.56 21.52 23.81
C HIS A 692 -1.12 22.08 22.45
N TYR A 693 0.13 22.52 22.33
CA TYR A 693 0.72 23.09 21.13
C TYR A 693 1.56 22.08 20.34
N LEU A 694 1.91 20.93 20.93
CA LEU A 694 2.71 19.88 20.28
C LEU A 694 1.86 18.87 19.46
N PRO A 695 2.31 18.41 18.28
CA PRO A 695 1.53 17.52 17.37
C PRO A 695 1.15 16.15 17.96
N SER A 696 1.94 15.65 18.90
CA SER A 696 1.75 14.42 19.68
C SER A 696 2.24 14.69 21.11
N GLY A 697 1.93 13.83 22.09
CA GLY A 697 2.50 13.90 23.45
C GLY A 697 4.00 13.56 23.49
N GLN A 698 4.79 14.20 22.62
CA GLN A 698 6.19 13.92 22.33
C GLN A 698 7.06 14.22 23.55
N GLY A 699 8.11 13.42 23.74
CA GLY A 699 9.27 13.76 24.56
C GLY A 699 9.08 13.66 26.08
N LEU A 700 7.88 13.91 26.62
CA LEU A 700 7.68 13.95 28.09
C LEU A 700 8.08 12.64 28.80
N GLY A 701 7.97 11.49 28.12
CA GLY A 701 8.40 10.20 28.65
C GLY A 701 9.92 10.00 28.70
N ALA A 702 10.65 10.47 27.68
CA ALA A 702 12.11 10.43 27.62
C ALA A 702 12.73 11.46 28.58
N MET A 703 12.13 12.65 28.64
CA MET A 703 12.44 13.68 29.63
C MET A 703 12.27 13.16 31.06
N SER A 704 11.20 12.40 31.34
CA SER A 704 11.01 11.77 32.65
C SER A 704 12.12 10.79 33.05
N ARG A 705 12.82 10.14 32.09
CA ARG A 705 14.01 9.32 32.38
C ARG A 705 15.24 10.20 32.64
N ALA A 706 15.50 11.21 31.80
CA ALA A 706 16.55 12.19 32.03
C ALA A 706 16.39 12.87 33.41
N HIS A 707 15.19 13.39 33.73
CA HIS A 707 14.87 13.98 35.04
C HIS A 707 15.12 13.04 36.22
N ARG A 708 14.80 11.76 36.07
CA ARG A 708 15.09 10.76 37.12
C ARG A 708 16.58 10.57 37.32
N GLU A 709 17.36 10.59 36.25
CA GLU A 709 18.82 10.47 36.31
C GLU A 709 19.46 11.74 36.86
N ILE A 710 19.05 12.94 36.43
CA ILE A 710 19.45 14.22 37.03
C ILE A 710 19.18 14.19 38.53
N ARG A 711 17.96 13.81 38.94
CA ARG A 711 17.60 13.67 40.36
C ARG A 711 18.38 12.56 41.08
N HIS A 712 18.82 11.52 40.38
CA HIS A 712 19.66 10.48 40.97
C HIS A 712 21.06 11.00 41.25
N GLN A 713 21.71 11.59 40.24
CA GLN A 713 23.05 12.17 40.35
C GLN A 713 23.09 13.33 41.36
N ALA A 714 22.09 14.21 41.33
CA ALA A 714 21.96 15.30 42.31
C ALA A 714 21.84 14.76 43.75
N ARG A 715 21.09 13.67 43.97
CA ARG A 715 21.02 13.02 45.29
C ARG A 715 22.34 12.38 45.71
N LEU A 716 23.14 11.88 44.76
CA LEU A 716 24.48 11.39 45.05
C LEU A 716 25.41 12.55 45.44
N LEU A 717 25.37 13.66 44.70
CA LEU A 717 26.13 14.88 45.01
C LEU A 717 25.77 15.42 46.41
N ALA A 718 24.48 15.52 46.73
CA ALA A 718 24.02 15.97 48.05
C ALA A 718 24.53 15.07 49.19
N ARG A 719 24.53 13.74 49.01
CA ARG A 719 25.11 12.83 50.01
C ARG A 719 26.62 13.01 50.16
N LEU A 720 27.32 13.27 49.06
CA LEU A 720 28.75 13.56 49.10
C LEU A 720 29.04 14.90 49.81
N ALA A 721 28.22 15.93 49.58
CA ALA A 721 28.33 17.21 50.26
C ALA A 721 28.03 17.09 51.77
N GLU A 722 26.99 16.35 52.15
CA GLU A 722 26.64 16.09 53.56
C GLU A 722 27.71 15.26 54.29
N GLY A 723 28.25 14.22 53.64
CA GLY A 723 29.26 13.32 54.22
C GLY A 723 30.59 14.00 54.53
N GLN A 724 30.92 15.09 53.85
CA GLN A 724 32.16 15.84 54.04
C GLN A 724 32.17 16.72 55.29
N ARG A 725 31.02 17.01 55.90
CA ARG A 725 30.94 17.86 57.10
C ARG A 725 31.55 17.23 58.35
N SER A 726 32.00 15.98 58.26
CA SER A 726 32.51 15.19 59.39
C SER A 726 34.02 14.92 59.35
N HIS A 727 34.70 14.99 58.19
CA HIS A 727 36.14 14.69 58.01
C HIS A 727 36.74 15.45 56.81
N GLU A 728 38.06 15.69 56.78
CA GLU A 728 38.74 16.19 55.57
C GLU A 728 38.51 15.23 54.39
N PRO A 729 38.05 15.71 53.22
CA PRO A 729 37.77 14.86 52.08
C PRO A 729 39.06 14.22 51.53
N ASP A 730 39.07 12.89 51.44
CA ASP A 730 40.13 12.16 50.75
C ASP A 730 40.03 12.39 49.22
N LYS A 731 41.13 12.22 48.51
CA LYS A 731 41.27 12.38 47.06
C LYS A 731 40.25 11.57 46.25
N TYR A 732 39.77 10.44 46.80
CA TYR A 732 38.74 9.62 46.15
C TYR A 732 37.36 10.28 46.20
N LEU A 733 37.03 10.95 47.31
CA LEU A 733 35.77 11.69 47.48
C LEU A 733 35.69 12.89 46.54
N ILE A 734 36.79 13.63 46.42
CA ILE A 734 36.89 14.76 45.48
C ILE A 734 36.69 14.27 44.04
N ARG A 735 37.27 13.12 43.70
CA ARG A 735 37.14 12.51 42.37
C ARG A 735 35.72 12.01 42.08
N ASP A 736 35.04 11.42 43.06
CA ASP A 736 33.65 11.00 42.93
C ASP A 736 32.71 12.20 42.77
N ALA A 737 32.93 13.27 43.54
CA ALA A 737 32.17 14.51 43.41
C ALA A 737 32.36 15.16 42.05
N GLN A 738 33.60 15.23 41.57
CA GLN A 738 33.91 15.72 40.22
C GLN A 738 33.19 14.91 39.14
N ARG A 739 33.23 13.57 39.22
CA ARG A 739 32.55 12.68 38.26
C ARG A 739 31.04 12.91 38.22
N ILE A 740 30.42 13.11 39.38
CA ILE A 740 28.98 13.37 39.47
C ILE A 740 28.65 14.76 38.92
N ILE A 741 29.45 15.79 39.21
CA ILE A 741 29.25 17.14 38.70
C ILE A 741 29.35 17.15 37.16
N GLU A 742 30.35 16.49 36.59
CA GLU A 742 30.53 16.38 35.13
C GLU A 742 29.39 15.59 34.47
N ALA A 743 28.91 14.52 35.12
CA ALA A 743 27.76 13.75 34.65
C ALA A 743 26.47 14.60 34.66
N ILE A 744 26.22 15.38 35.71
CA ILE A 744 25.08 16.29 35.79
C ILE A 744 25.20 17.37 34.71
N GLU A 745 26.36 18.00 34.55
CA GLU A 745 26.59 19.04 33.55
C GLU A 745 26.29 18.54 32.13
N THR A 746 26.84 17.37 31.79
CA THR A 746 26.65 16.76 30.48
C THR A 746 25.18 16.40 30.24
N LEU A 747 24.54 15.78 31.23
CA LEU A 747 23.17 15.28 31.10
C LEU A 747 22.15 16.42 31.02
N VAL A 748 22.32 17.48 31.82
CA VAL A 748 21.46 18.68 31.78
C VAL A 748 21.69 19.48 30.49
N ARG A 749 22.93 19.57 29.99
CA ARG A 749 23.18 20.27 28.71
C ARG A 749 22.49 19.58 27.54
N VAL A 750 22.51 18.25 27.49
CA VAL A 750 21.75 17.47 26.50
C VAL A 750 20.25 17.63 26.71
N HIS A 751 19.80 17.69 27.96
CA HIS A 751 18.40 17.90 28.31
C HIS A 751 17.87 19.27 27.86
N ASN A 752 18.55 20.37 28.19
CA ASN A 752 18.15 21.71 27.74
C ASN A 752 18.10 21.82 26.21
N ALA A 753 19.06 21.20 25.51
CA ALA A 753 19.05 21.16 24.05
C ALA A 753 17.82 20.39 23.49
N GLN A 754 17.30 19.40 24.21
CA GLN A 754 16.04 18.73 23.88
C GLN A 754 14.84 19.65 24.10
N GLU A 755 14.82 20.40 25.20
CA GLU A 755 13.71 21.30 25.54
C GLU A 755 13.59 22.48 24.58
N GLU A 756 14.72 23.12 24.25
CA GLU A 756 14.71 24.29 23.39
C GLU A 756 14.22 23.95 21.98
N ASP A 757 14.44 22.70 21.51
CA ASP A 757 13.77 22.19 20.32
C ASP A 757 12.26 22.10 20.45
N VAL A 758 11.78 21.52 21.55
CA VAL A 758 10.34 21.36 21.79
C VAL A 758 9.66 22.73 21.77
N TYR A 759 10.35 23.75 22.30
CA TYR A 759 9.91 25.14 22.27
C TYR A 759 9.95 25.72 20.85
N GLU A 760 11.02 25.48 20.10
CA GLU A 760 11.20 25.90 18.70
C GLU A 760 10.16 25.25 17.75
N GLN A 761 9.81 23.98 17.96
CA GLN A 761 8.75 23.29 17.21
C GLN A 761 7.38 23.88 17.49
N ALA A 762 7.08 24.10 18.77
CA ALA A 762 5.84 24.73 19.14
C ALA A 762 5.75 26.17 18.61
N ALA A 763 6.88 26.84 18.30
CA ALA A 763 6.93 28.15 17.67
C ALA A 763 6.90 28.14 16.12
N SER A 764 7.46 27.11 15.45
CA SER A 764 7.85 27.16 14.03
C SER A 764 6.78 26.81 12.98
N GLU A 765 5.48 26.73 13.31
CA GLU A 765 4.41 26.55 12.30
C GLU A 765 4.06 27.83 11.50
N PHE A 766 4.83 28.93 11.62
CA PHE A 766 4.63 30.14 10.83
C PHE A 766 5.90 30.55 10.04
N SER A 767 6.04 30.03 8.82
CA SER A 767 6.87 30.66 7.78
C SER A 767 6.09 30.73 6.46
N GLY A 768 5.14 31.65 6.44
CA GLY A 768 4.45 32.14 5.25
C GLY A 768 4.35 33.65 5.39
N SER A 769 5.01 34.37 4.48
CA SER A 769 5.22 35.82 4.45
C SER A 769 4.05 36.69 4.96
N GLY A 770 4.34 37.61 5.88
CA GLY A 770 3.46 38.74 6.20
C GLY A 770 3.90 39.53 7.43
N SER A 771 4.66 40.62 7.24
CA SER A 771 5.01 41.55 8.31
C SER A 771 3.77 42.28 8.83
N LEU A 772 3.51 42.27 10.13
CA LEU A 772 2.61 43.24 10.77
C LEU A 772 3.26 43.81 12.03
N ARG A 773 3.24 45.15 12.10
CA ARG A 773 3.83 46.04 13.11
C ARG A 773 3.30 45.77 14.54
N GLU A 774 4.21 45.83 15.51
CA GLU A 774 3.91 45.94 16.94
C GLU A 774 3.40 47.34 17.35
N PRO A 775 2.53 47.43 18.37
CA PRO A 775 2.41 48.61 19.21
C PRO A 775 3.08 48.42 20.58
N GLN A 776 3.84 49.44 21.00
CA GLN A 776 4.46 49.59 22.31
C GLN A 776 3.42 49.86 23.42
N THR A 777 3.58 49.26 24.61
CA THR A 777 3.25 49.87 25.92
C THR A 777 3.98 49.20 27.11
N ARG A 778 4.03 49.93 28.23
CA ARG A 778 5.03 49.98 29.33
C ARG A 778 4.97 48.91 30.45
N LYS A 779 6.16 48.69 31.02
CA LYS A 779 6.62 48.16 32.35
C LYS A 779 5.59 47.95 33.49
N SER A 780 5.63 46.74 34.09
CA SER A 780 5.56 46.44 35.56
C SER A 780 5.80 44.93 35.83
N GLU A 781 6.18 44.58 37.06
CA GLU A 781 7.10 43.51 37.51
C GLU A 781 6.61 42.05 37.51
N ALA A 782 7.54 41.16 37.13
CA ALA A 782 7.92 39.88 37.74
C ALA A 782 6.85 38.93 38.34
N ALA A 783 5.81 38.63 37.56
CA ALA A 783 5.14 37.32 37.45
C ALA A 783 4.10 37.44 36.33
N SER A 784 3.81 36.37 35.57
CA SER A 784 2.77 36.30 34.50
C SER A 784 3.11 36.78 33.07
N ALA A 785 4.36 36.77 32.61
CA ALA A 785 4.64 37.02 31.17
C ALA A 785 3.98 35.97 30.25
N PHE A 786 4.06 34.69 30.63
CA PHE A 786 3.43 33.57 29.93
C PHE A 786 1.89 33.62 30.01
N ASP A 787 1.32 33.84 31.21
CA ASP A 787 -0.12 33.90 31.45
C ASP A 787 -0.82 35.07 30.73
N ARG A 788 -0.13 36.22 30.58
CA ARG A 788 -0.68 37.39 29.87
C ARG A 788 -0.79 37.20 28.37
N ALA A 789 0.10 36.40 27.76
CA ALA A 789 0.09 36.15 26.32
C ALA A 789 -1.03 35.18 25.90
N ILE A 790 -1.39 34.22 26.76
CA ILE A 790 -2.41 33.20 26.46
C ILE A 790 -3.85 33.72 26.67
N SER A 791 -4.08 34.64 27.61
CA SER A 791 -5.45 35.08 27.97
C SER A 791 -6.15 35.95 26.91
N ALA A 792 -5.44 36.51 25.93
CA ALA A 792 -6.00 37.38 24.90
C ALA A 792 -6.60 36.63 23.68
N ALA A 793 -6.43 35.30 23.58
CA ALA A 793 -6.58 34.57 22.32
C ALA A 793 -7.80 33.66 22.17
N SER A 794 -8.75 33.65 23.12
CA SER A 794 -9.88 32.70 23.13
C SER A 794 -11.21 33.29 22.65
N GLY A 795 -11.61 33.00 21.41
CA GLY A 795 -12.92 33.35 20.86
C GLY A 795 -13.33 32.53 19.63
N ALA A 796 -14.28 31.61 19.86
CA ALA A 796 -15.25 31.04 18.92
C ALA A 796 -14.84 30.00 17.82
N GLN A 797 -15.55 28.87 17.93
CA GLN A 797 -16.37 28.20 16.89
C GLN A 797 -15.94 26.81 16.39
N ARG A 798 -16.82 25.85 16.72
CA ARG A 798 -16.76 24.41 16.54
C ARG A 798 -17.58 23.97 15.33
N LEU A 799 -17.15 22.83 14.77
CA LEU A 799 -17.87 21.93 13.86
C LEU A 799 -18.22 22.46 12.46
N ARG A 800 -17.40 22.05 11.48
CA ARG A 800 -17.85 21.54 10.17
C ARG A 800 -16.62 21.19 9.34
N ARG A 801 -16.41 19.91 9.00
CA ARG A 801 -15.92 19.46 7.67
C ARG A 801 -15.55 17.97 7.56
N THR A 802 -15.41 17.23 8.66
CA THR A 802 -15.22 15.76 8.56
C THR A 802 -16.46 15.02 8.06
N ALA A 803 -17.64 15.63 8.17
CA ALA A 803 -18.88 15.08 7.60
C ALA A 803 -18.92 15.11 6.06
N PHE A 804 -18.15 15.96 5.38
CA PHE A 804 -18.32 16.21 3.94
C PHE A 804 -17.76 15.09 3.05
N ALA A 805 -16.69 14.41 3.47
CA ALA A 805 -16.10 13.31 2.70
C ALA A 805 -16.94 12.03 2.78
N THR A 806 -17.49 11.73 3.96
CA THR A 806 -18.45 10.63 4.15
C THR A 806 -19.82 10.95 3.51
N LEU A 807 -20.27 12.21 3.54
CA LEU A 807 -21.51 12.62 2.87
C LEU A 807 -21.38 12.66 1.35
N ALA A 808 -20.21 12.98 0.78
CA ALA A 808 -20.01 12.96 -0.67
C ALA A 808 -20.07 11.52 -1.23
N ALA A 809 -19.47 10.55 -0.54
CA ALA A 809 -19.55 9.14 -0.92
C ALA A 809 -21.00 8.60 -0.80
N LEU A 810 -21.74 9.01 0.25
CA LEU A 810 -23.14 8.65 0.41
C LEU A 810 -24.05 9.33 -0.63
N ALA A 811 -23.77 10.57 -1.00
CA ALA A 811 -24.55 11.36 -1.96
C ALA A 811 -24.41 10.86 -3.40
N VAL A 812 -23.25 10.31 -3.77
CA VAL A 812 -23.05 9.67 -5.08
C VAL A 812 -23.77 8.33 -5.16
N LEU A 813 -23.74 7.53 -4.09
CA LEU A 813 -24.49 6.26 -3.98
C LEU A 813 -26.01 6.48 -3.98
N LEU A 814 -26.51 7.51 -3.30
CA LEU A 814 -27.95 7.85 -3.26
C LEU A 814 -28.42 8.59 -4.53
N GLY A 815 -27.56 9.40 -5.15
CA GLY A 815 -27.89 10.17 -6.36
C GLY A 815 -28.10 9.31 -7.60
N CYS A 816 -27.30 8.25 -7.77
CA CYS A 816 -27.42 7.34 -8.91
C CYS A 816 -28.65 6.41 -8.78
N GLY A 817 -28.97 5.96 -7.56
CA GLY A 817 -30.17 5.14 -7.30
C GLY A 817 -31.49 5.91 -7.46
N TRP A 818 -31.52 7.20 -7.11
CA TRP A 818 -32.73 8.01 -7.20
C TRP A 818 -33.10 8.45 -8.63
N LEU A 819 -32.11 8.67 -9.50
CA LEU A 819 -32.33 9.05 -10.90
C LEU A 819 -32.85 7.90 -11.77
N TYR A 820 -32.41 6.67 -11.51
CA TYR A 820 -32.91 5.46 -12.19
C TYR A 820 -34.38 5.18 -11.82
N PHE A 821 -34.72 5.27 -10.53
CA PHE A 821 -36.07 4.97 -10.02
C PHE A 821 -37.15 6.00 -10.43
N ARG A 822 -36.75 7.21 -10.84
CA ARG A 822 -37.66 8.31 -11.19
C ARG A 822 -38.06 8.32 -12.67
N TRP A 823 -37.26 7.74 -13.56
CA TRP A 823 -37.56 7.72 -15.00
C TRP A 823 -38.67 6.71 -15.36
N GLU A 824 -38.78 5.61 -14.61
CA GLU A 824 -39.69 4.50 -14.91
C GLU A 824 -41.17 4.75 -14.52
N ARG A 825 -41.49 5.83 -13.78
CA ARG A 825 -42.83 6.04 -13.17
C ARG A 825 -43.81 7.00 -13.87
N ASN A 826 -43.46 7.73 -14.94
CA ASN A 826 -44.21 8.95 -15.35
C ASN A 826 -44.80 8.99 -16.80
N ALA A 827 -45.34 7.91 -17.36
CA ALA A 827 -46.05 7.95 -18.67
C ALA A 827 -47.59 7.78 -18.53
N PRO A 828 -48.45 8.60 -19.20
CA PRO A 828 -49.93 8.55 -19.05
C PRO A 828 -50.66 7.65 -20.10
N ARG A 829 -51.86 7.11 -19.77
CA ARG A 829 -52.76 6.35 -20.69
C ARG A 829 -54.27 6.61 -20.46
N ASP A 830 -55.01 6.91 -21.53
CA ASP A 830 -56.48 6.89 -21.65
C ASP A 830 -56.94 5.62 -22.39
N GLY A 831 -58.02 4.96 -21.94
CA GLY A 831 -58.74 3.88 -22.65
C GLY A 831 -57.96 2.58 -22.89
N VAL A 832 -58.42 1.47 -22.31
CA VAL A 832 -57.74 0.17 -22.44
C VAL A 832 -58.18 -0.52 -23.71
N THR A 833 -57.34 -0.43 -24.74
CA THR A 833 -57.47 -1.28 -25.93
C THR A 833 -56.65 -2.53 -25.69
N ALA A 834 -57.30 -3.69 -25.75
CA ALA A 834 -56.63 -4.96 -25.54
C ALA A 834 -56.81 -5.85 -26.78
N THR A 835 -55.78 -6.62 -27.09
CA THR A 835 -55.79 -7.56 -28.21
C THR A 835 -55.74 -8.97 -27.65
N GLY A 836 -56.59 -9.84 -28.20
CA GLY A 836 -56.67 -11.25 -27.82
C GLY A 836 -56.70 -12.13 -29.05
N VAL A 837 -56.36 -13.40 -28.86
CA VAL A 837 -56.40 -14.42 -29.92
C VAL A 837 -57.66 -15.25 -29.72
N ILE A 838 -58.33 -15.59 -30.82
CA ILE A 838 -59.47 -16.52 -30.81
C ILE A 838 -58.93 -17.94 -30.64
N GLU A 839 -59.42 -18.66 -29.64
CA GLU A 839 -59.08 -20.05 -29.31
C GLU A 839 -60.33 -20.93 -29.42
N ALA A 840 -60.13 -22.25 -29.61
CA ALA A 840 -61.23 -23.22 -29.60
C ALA A 840 -61.61 -23.55 -28.15
N ALA A 841 -62.91 -23.60 -27.84
CA ALA A 841 -63.39 -23.89 -26.48
C ALA A 841 -62.99 -25.29 -25.95
N SER A 842 -62.71 -26.26 -26.85
CA SER A 842 -62.21 -27.58 -26.48
C SER A 842 -61.14 -28.08 -27.47
N ALA A 843 -59.88 -28.12 -27.03
CA ALA A 843 -58.75 -28.64 -27.81
C ALA A 843 -57.85 -29.55 -26.97
N THR A 844 -57.50 -30.72 -27.52
CA THR A 844 -56.61 -31.71 -26.90
C THR A 844 -55.21 -31.61 -27.52
N PRO A 845 -54.14 -31.33 -26.75
CA PRO A 845 -52.78 -31.32 -27.26
C PRO A 845 -52.24 -32.75 -27.42
N ILE A 846 -51.66 -33.04 -28.58
CA ILE A 846 -50.92 -34.28 -28.83
C ILE A 846 -49.45 -33.96 -28.62
N SER A 847 -48.82 -34.66 -27.67
CA SER A 847 -47.44 -34.39 -27.28
C SER A 847 -46.63 -35.67 -27.19
N THR A 848 -45.31 -35.55 -27.34
CA THR A 848 -44.34 -36.65 -27.17
C THR A 848 -43.30 -36.28 -26.11
N ARG A 849 -42.79 -37.27 -25.39
CA ARG A 849 -41.64 -37.13 -24.48
C ARG A 849 -40.34 -37.61 -25.09
N LEU A 850 -40.39 -38.22 -26.28
CA LEU A 850 -39.21 -38.72 -26.97
C LEU A 850 -38.51 -37.61 -27.73
N SER A 851 -37.18 -37.60 -27.62
CA SER A 851 -36.29 -36.70 -28.35
C SER A 851 -35.80 -37.32 -29.66
N GLY A 852 -35.79 -36.56 -30.75
CA GLY A 852 -35.33 -37.09 -32.01
C GLY A 852 -35.83 -36.31 -33.21
N THR A 853 -35.27 -36.65 -34.37
CA THR A 853 -35.65 -36.00 -35.62
C THR A 853 -36.93 -36.62 -36.18
N ILE A 854 -37.87 -35.77 -36.56
CA ILE A 854 -39.12 -36.16 -37.19
C ILE A 854 -38.85 -36.67 -38.60
N ARG A 855 -39.12 -37.95 -38.81
CA ARG A 855 -38.93 -38.65 -40.09
C ARG A 855 -40.09 -38.43 -41.04
N ALA A 856 -41.31 -38.44 -40.53
CA ALA A 856 -42.52 -38.28 -41.34
C ALA A 856 -43.64 -37.57 -40.55
N VAL A 857 -44.48 -36.82 -41.26
CA VAL A 857 -45.69 -36.17 -40.74
C VAL A 857 -46.84 -36.50 -41.68
N TYR A 858 -47.92 -37.05 -41.13
CA TYR A 858 -49.06 -37.61 -41.88
C TYR A 858 -50.35 -36.77 -41.77
N CYS A 859 -50.39 -35.80 -40.86
CA CYS A 859 -51.56 -34.94 -40.61
C CYS A 859 -51.21 -33.45 -40.78
N ASP A 860 -52.13 -32.67 -41.35
CA ASP A 860 -51.99 -31.20 -41.50
C ASP A 860 -53.18 -30.46 -40.89
N VAL A 861 -53.02 -29.14 -40.66
CA VAL A 861 -54.08 -28.28 -40.12
C VAL A 861 -55.33 -28.34 -41.02
N GLY A 862 -56.49 -28.59 -40.42
CA GLY A 862 -57.77 -28.81 -41.10
C GLY A 862 -58.08 -30.28 -41.42
N THR A 863 -57.16 -31.22 -41.19
CA THR A 863 -57.39 -32.65 -41.41
C THR A 863 -58.28 -33.23 -40.30
N LYS A 864 -59.31 -33.99 -40.69
CA LYS A 864 -60.08 -34.82 -39.74
C LYS A 864 -59.30 -36.08 -39.41
N VAL A 865 -59.12 -36.36 -38.13
CA VAL A 865 -58.35 -37.49 -37.61
C VAL A 865 -59.22 -38.34 -36.70
N THR A 866 -58.96 -39.65 -36.70
CA THR A 866 -59.61 -40.61 -35.79
C THR A 866 -58.63 -41.10 -34.72
N ALA A 867 -59.14 -41.45 -33.54
CA ALA A 867 -58.35 -42.03 -32.46
C ALA A 867 -57.57 -43.28 -32.94
N GLY A 868 -56.28 -43.36 -32.61
CA GLY A 868 -55.34 -44.40 -33.05
C GLY A 868 -54.61 -44.12 -34.38
N GLN A 869 -55.01 -43.08 -35.13
CA GLN A 869 -54.33 -42.71 -36.38
C GLN A 869 -52.96 -42.10 -36.11
N VAL A 870 -51.91 -42.57 -36.78
CA VAL A 870 -50.54 -42.02 -36.66
C VAL A 870 -50.43 -40.71 -37.42
N CYS A 871 -50.03 -39.64 -36.74
CA CYS A 871 -49.87 -38.31 -37.32
C CYS A 871 -48.41 -37.86 -37.50
N ALA A 872 -47.46 -38.44 -36.77
CA ALA A 872 -46.03 -38.23 -36.98
C ALA A 872 -45.20 -39.46 -36.58
N GLU A 873 -44.01 -39.59 -37.15
CA GLU A 873 -43.05 -40.65 -36.85
C GLU A 873 -41.68 -40.02 -36.54
N ILE A 874 -41.14 -40.31 -35.36
CA ILE A 874 -39.77 -39.96 -34.95
C ILE A 874 -38.82 -41.04 -35.48
N ASP A 875 -37.60 -40.68 -35.91
CA ASP A 875 -36.63 -41.66 -36.42
C ASP A 875 -36.41 -42.82 -35.43
N PRO A 876 -36.79 -44.06 -35.78
CA PRO A 876 -36.72 -45.20 -34.86
C PRO A 876 -35.31 -45.81 -34.77
N GLN A 877 -34.36 -45.43 -35.65
CA GLN A 877 -33.04 -46.06 -35.69
C GLN A 877 -32.23 -45.94 -34.38
N PRO A 878 -32.14 -44.75 -33.74
CA PRO A 878 -31.40 -44.61 -32.48
C PRO A 878 -32.01 -45.46 -31.36
N TYR A 879 -33.34 -45.54 -31.31
CA TYR A 879 -34.07 -46.32 -30.31
C TYR A 879 -33.94 -47.83 -30.52
N ARG A 880 -33.90 -48.30 -31.77
CA ARG A 880 -33.57 -49.70 -32.08
C ARG A 880 -32.15 -50.06 -31.62
N ALA A 881 -31.18 -49.18 -31.88
CA ALA A 881 -29.82 -49.37 -31.43
C ALA A 881 -29.72 -49.41 -29.88
N ALA A 882 -30.46 -48.54 -29.19
CA ALA A 882 -30.53 -48.52 -27.74
C ALA A 882 -31.09 -49.82 -27.14
N VAL A 883 -32.14 -50.39 -27.76
CA VAL A 883 -32.70 -51.70 -27.36
C VAL A 883 -31.67 -52.82 -27.51
N GLU A 884 -30.97 -52.87 -28.65
CA GLU A 884 -29.95 -53.91 -28.88
C GLU A 884 -28.75 -53.77 -27.92
N GLN A 885 -28.33 -52.54 -27.63
CA GLN A 885 -27.28 -52.28 -26.64
C GLN A 885 -27.73 -52.68 -25.22
N ALA A 886 -28.95 -52.34 -24.82
CA ALA A 886 -29.49 -52.73 -23.52
C ALA A 886 -29.60 -54.25 -23.36
N LYS A 887 -29.97 -54.98 -24.42
CA LYS A 887 -29.98 -56.45 -24.44
C LYS A 887 -28.57 -57.03 -24.29
N ALA A 888 -27.57 -56.46 -24.96
CA ALA A 888 -26.18 -56.89 -24.82
C ALA A 888 -25.65 -56.66 -23.39
N ASP A 889 -25.97 -55.51 -22.79
CA ASP A 889 -25.63 -55.20 -21.40
C ASP A 889 -26.28 -56.18 -20.41
N LEU A 890 -27.54 -56.55 -20.62
CA LEU A 890 -28.23 -57.55 -19.81
C LEU A 890 -27.54 -58.93 -19.93
N ALA A 891 -27.18 -59.35 -21.14
CA ALA A 891 -26.46 -60.62 -21.34
C ALA A 891 -25.11 -60.65 -20.62
N LEU A 892 -24.38 -59.53 -20.59
CA LEU A 892 -23.13 -59.41 -19.82
C LEU A 892 -23.38 -59.48 -18.30
N ALA A 893 -24.45 -58.83 -17.81
CA ALA A 893 -24.83 -58.89 -16.41
C ALA A 893 -25.24 -60.30 -15.98
N ASP A 894 -25.98 -61.04 -16.82
CA ASP A 894 -26.33 -62.44 -16.58
C ASP A 894 -25.06 -63.31 -16.45
N ALA A 895 -24.06 -63.14 -17.35
CA ALA A 895 -22.79 -63.87 -17.27
C ALA A 895 -21.97 -63.56 -16.00
N ARG A 896 -21.98 -62.31 -15.54
CA ARG A 896 -21.31 -61.89 -14.30
C ARG A 896 -21.98 -62.46 -13.06
N LEU A 897 -23.32 -62.47 -13.02
CA LEU A 897 -24.08 -63.08 -11.94
C LEU A 897 -23.79 -64.58 -11.83
N GLU A 898 -23.75 -65.30 -12.95
CA GLU A 898 -23.38 -66.72 -12.96
C GLU A 898 -21.98 -66.96 -12.40
N THR A 899 -21.02 -66.10 -12.76
CA THR A 899 -19.65 -66.17 -12.23
C THR A 899 -19.62 -65.91 -10.70
N ALA A 900 -20.36 -64.92 -10.23
CA ALA A 900 -20.45 -64.59 -8.81
C ALA A 900 -21.14 -65.71 -7.99
N ARG A 901 -22.22 -66.29 -8.52
CA ARG A 901 -22.92 -67.45 -7.92
C ARG A 901 -22.01 -68.68 -7.85
N ALA A 902 -21.24 -68.96 -8.90
CA ALA A 902 -20.27 -70.05 -8.89
C ALA A 902 -19.16 -69.84 -7.83
N ALA A 903 -18.69 -68.59 -7.65
CA ALA A 903 -17.72 -68.26 -6.61
C ALA A 903 -18.32 -68.41 -5.19
N LEU A 904 -19.56 -67.96 -4.99
CA LEU A 904 -20.31 -68.15 -3.74
C LEU A 904 -20.42 -69.64 -3.38
N ALA A 905 -20.89 -70.47 -4.32
CA ALA A 905 -21.03 -71.91 -4.09
C ALA A 905 -19.70 -72.61 -3.74
N ARG A 906 -18.58 -72.16 -4.33
CA ARG A 906 -17.24 -72.67 -3.96
C ARG A 906 -16.85 -72.28 -2.54
N MET A 907 -17.18 -71.07 -2.10
CA MET A 907 -16.89 -70.61 -0.74
C MET A 907 -17.77 -71.31 0.29
N GLU A 908 -19.04 -71.60 -0.03
CA GLU A 908 -19.94 -72.38 0.83
C GLU A 908 -19.40 -73.79 1.07
N LYS A 909 -19.07 -74.51 0.00
CA LYS A 909 -18.47 -75.86 0.10
C LYS A 909 -17.16 -75.87 0.88
N ARG A 910 -16.33 -74.83 0.72
CA ARG A 910 -15.07 -74.70 1.46
C ARG A 910 -15.32 -74.53 2.95
N LEU A 911 -16.26 -73.67 3.33
CA LEU A 911 -16.62 -73.44 4.72
C LEU A 911 -17.23 -74.70 5.36
N GLU A 912 -18.07 -75.42 4.63
CA GLU A 912 -18.66 -76.69 5.08
C GLU A 912 -17.57 -77.72 5.40
N ARG A 913 -16.59 -77.89 4.50
CA ARG A 913 -15.44 -78.77 4.75
C ARG A 913 -14.62 -78.32 5.96
N GLN A 914 -14.33 -77.02 6.08
CA GLN A 914 -13.53 -76.50 7.18
C GLN A 914 -14.24 -76.54 8.54
N ARG A 915 -15.58 -76.46 8.56
CA ARG A 915 -16.40 -76.71 9.75
C ARG A 915 -16.27 -78.16 10.20
N ALA A 916 -16.42 -79.11 9.28
CA ALA A 916 -16.23 -80.53 9.58
C ALA A 916 -14.81 -80.83 10.12
N GLU A 917 -13.76 -80.25 9.53
CA GLU A 917 -12.38 -80.42 10.02
C GLU A 917 -12.13 -79.72 11.38
N ALA A 918 -12.82 -78.62 11.68
CA ALA A 918 -12.74 -77.92 12.96
C ALA A 918 -13.45 -78.67 14.10
N ASP A 919 -14.58 -79.33 13.81
CA ASP A 919 -15.28 -80.18 14.79
C ASP A 919 -14.43 -81.38 15.22
N HIS A 920 -13.51 -81.84 14.37
CA HIS A 920 -12.49 -82.84 14.69
C HIS A 920 -11.22 -82.27 15.37
N GLY A 921 -11.24 -80.99 15.78
CA GLY A 921 -10.14 -80.35 16.51
C GLY A 921 -8.92 -79.99 15.67
N ALA A 922 -8.95 -80.18 14.35
CA ALA A 922 -7.80 -79.97 13.46
C ALA A 922 -7.66 -78.52 12.96
N LEU A 923 -8.65 -77.66 13.19
CA LEU A 923 -8.66 -76.28 12.68
C LEU A 923 -9.02 -75.25 13.76
N SER A 924 -8.27 -74.15 13.79
CA SER A 924 -8.46 -73.06 14.75
C SER A 924 -9.77 -72.30 14.49
N LYS A 925 -10.48 -71.94 15.56
CA LYS A 925 -11.68 -71.09 15.54
C LYS A 925 -11.49 -69.79 14.75
N LYS A 926 -10.26 -69.24 14.73
CA LYS A 926 -9.91 -68.04 13.97
C LYS A 926 -10.01 -68.24 12.45
N THR A 927 -9.57 -69.40 11.96
CA THR A 927 -9.59 -69.73 10.52
C THR A 927 -11.02 -69.95 10.02
N LEU A 928 -11.87 -70.53 10.87
CA LEU A 928 -13.28 -70.73 10.58
C LEU A 928 -14.04 -69.39 10.50
N ALA A 929 -13.79 -68.49 11.46
CA ALA A 929 -14.34 -67.11 11.43
C ALA A 929 -13.88 -66.32 10.18
N GLN A 930 -12.62 -66.48 9.75
CA GLN A 930 -12.14 -65.84 8.51
C GLN A 930 -12.88 -66.37 7.26
N SER A 931 -13.21 -67.66 7.25
CA SER A 931 -13.89 -68.30 6.13
C SER A 931 -15.38 -67.93 6.09
N GLU A 932 -16.01 -67.72 7.26
CA GLU A 932 -17.36 -67.15 7.36
C GLU A 932 -17.44 -65.72 6.83
N ILE A 933 -16.44 -64.89 7.14
CA ILE A 933 -16.34 -63.52 6.58
C ILE A 933 -16.16 -63.57 5.06
N ALA A 934 -15.33 -64.49 4.54
CA ALA A 934 -15.14 -64.66 3.11
C ALA A 934 -16.44 -65.08 2.40
N LEU A 935 -17.21 -65.99 3.01
CA LEU A 935 -18.52 -66.38 2.51
C LEU A 935 -19.51 -65.21 2.51
N SER A 936 -19.57 -64.45 3.60
CA SER A 936 -20.42 -63.27 3.71
C SER A 936 -20.11 -62.24 2.60
N ARG A 937 -18.83 -62.01 2.29
CA ARG A 937 -18.42 -61.14 1.18
C ARG A 937 -18.82 -61.69 -0.19
N ALA A 938 -18.65 -63.00 -0.41
CA ALA A 938 -19.05 -63.63 -1.66
C ALA A 938 -20.57 -63.55 -1.88
N ARG A 939 -21.35 -63.70 -0.80
CA ARG A 939 -22.82 -63.59 -0.84
C ARG A 939 -23.27 -62.18 -1.18
N ALA A 940 -22.72 -61.19 -0.48
CA ALA A 940 -22.99 -59.78 -0.78
C ALA A 940 -22.63 -59.42 -2.22
N ARG A 941 -21.58 -60.03 -2.79
CA ARG A 941 -21.22 -59.81 -4.19
C ARG A 941 -22.24 -60.43 -5.15
N ALA A 942 -22.72 -61.65 -4.90
CA ALA A 942 -23.76 -62.26 -5.72
C ALA A 942 -25.08 -61.46 -5.67
N ASP A 943 -25.49 -61.02 -4.48
CA ASP A 943 -26.69 -60.18 -4.29
C ASP A 943 -26.56 -58.84 -5.06
N GLN A 944 -25.36 -58.24 -5.06
CA GLN A 944 -25.08 -57.02 -5.82
C GLN A 944 -25.22 -57.24 -7.34
N GLU A 945 -24.66 -58.32 -7.88
CA GLU A 945 -24.77 -58.62 -9.32
C GLU A 945 -26.22 -58.96 -9.71
N GLU A 946 -27.00 -59.57 -8.82
CA GLU A 946 -28.43 -59.88 -9.05
C GLU A 946 -29.30 -58.61 -9.09
N ALA A 947 -29.03 -57.65 -8.20
CA ALA A 947 -29.66 -56.33 -8.24
C ALA A 947 -29.31 -55.58 -9.53
N LEU A 948 -28.04 -55.62 -9.96
CA LEU A 948 -27.61 -55.02 -11.23
C LEU A 948 -28.30 -55.67 -12.43
N ARG A 949 -28.44 -57.00 -12.45
CA ARG A 949 -29.14 -57.73 -13.50
C ARG A 949 -30.60 -57.31 -13.62
N THR A 950 -31.27 -57.11 -12.48
CA THR A 950 -32.67 -56.63 -12.46
C THR A 950 -32.77 -55.22 -13.05
N LEU A 951 -31.91 -54.29 -12.63
CA LEU A 951 -31.86 -52.93 -13.18
C LEU A 951 -31.62 -52.93 -14.71
N ARG A 952 -30.74 -53.81 -15.21
CA ARG A 952 -30.48 -53.92 -16.66
C ARG A 952 -31.65 -54.50 -17.42
N ARG A 953 -32.41 -55.42 -16.82
CA ARG A 953 -33.63 -55.95 -17.42
C ARG A 953 -34.69 -54.87 -17.56
N ASP A 954 -34.87 -54.04 -16.54
CA ASP A 954 -35.83 -52.94 -16.56
C ASP A 954 -35.48 -51.92 -17.66
N ARG A 955 -34.19 -51.62 -17.84
CA ARG A 955 -33.71 -50.79 -18.97
C ARG A 955 -34.02 -51.35 -20.35
N VAL A 956 -34.00 -52.68 -20.52
CA VAL A 956 -34.42 -53.28 -21.80
C VAL A 956 -35.90 -53.03 -22.05
N SER A 957 -36.73 -53.16 -21.01
CA SER A 957 -38.17 -52.89 -21.09
C SER A 957 -38.44 -51.42 -21.42
N GLU A 958 -37.76 -50.51 -20.73
CA GLU A 958 -37.86 -49.06 -20.95
C GLU A 958 -37.43 -48.67 -22.38
N ALA A 959 -36.28 -49.17 -22.84
CA ALA A 959 -35.82 -48.90 -24.21
C ALA A 959 -36.80 -49.43 -25.27
N ALA A 960 -37.43 -50.60 -25.02
CA ALA A 960 -38.44 -51.16 -25.91
C ALA A 960 -39.73 -50.34 -25.93
N GLU A 961 -40.15 -49.80 -24.78
CA GLU A 961 -41.29 -48.89 -24.68
C GLU A 961 -41.02 -47.58 -25.43
N HIS A 962 -39.84 -46.98 -25.26
CA HIS A 962 -39.44 -45.78 -26.01
C HIS A 962 -39.44 -46.04 -27.52
N LEU A 963 -38.98 -47.21 -27.98
CA LEU A 963 -39.06 -47.58 -29.40
C LEU A 963 -40.53 -47.65 -29.88
N ALA A 964 -41.45 -48.19 -29.08
CA ALA A 964 -42.87 -48.27 -29.45
C ALA A 964 -43.53 -46.88 -29.55
N GLN A 965 -43.11 -45.92 -28.72
CA GLN A 965 -43.62 -44.55 -28.69
C GLN A 965 -43.09 -43.65 -29.84
N THR A 966 -42.22 -44.16 -30.73
CA THR A 966 -41.71 -43.41 -31.90
C THR A 966 -42.79 -43.07 -32.93
N ALA A 967 -43.89 -43.85 -32.97
CA ALA A 967 -45.06 -43.55 -33.78
C ALA A 967 -46.09 -42.74 -32.95
N VAL A 968 -46.28 -41.47 -33.29
CA VAL A 968 -47.18 -40.55 -32.57
C VAL A 968 -48.60 -40.68 -33.11
N ALA A 969 -49.46 -41.34 -32.34
CA ALA A 969 -50.87 -41.53 -32.67
C ALA A 969 -51.80 -40.51 -31.97
N VAL A 970 -52.93 -40.20 -32.62
CA VAL A 970 -53.97 -39.31 -32.10
C VAL A 970 -54.82 -40.04 -31.07
N PRO A 971 -55.12 -39.48 -29.88
CA PRO A 971 -55.90 -40.16 -28.86
C PRO A 971 -57.43 -39.98 -28.99
N VAL A 972 -57.90 -38.99 -29.76
CA VAL A 972 -59.31 -38.59 -29.87
C VAL A 972 -59.72 -38.29 -31.31
N ASP A 973 -60.99 -38.44 -31.64
CA ASP A 973 -61.54 -37.98 -32.92
C ASP A 973 -61.63 -36.45 -32.94
N GLY A 974 -61.30 -35.82 -34.07
CA GLY A 974 -61.44 -34.36 -34.19
C GLY A 974 -60.76 -33.75 -35.41
N THR A 975 -60.61 -32.43 -35.40
CA THR A 975 -59.93 -31.69 -36.48
C THR A 975 -58.62 -31.09 -35.98
N VAL A 976 -57.52 -31.30 -36.70
CA VAL A 976 -56.22 -30.70 -36.36
C VAL A 976 -56.32 -29.18 -36.54
N ILE A 977 -56.15 -28.41 -35.46
CA ILE A 977 -56.24 -26.94 -35.48
C ILE A 977 -54.85 -26.27 -35.45
N ALA A 978 -53.83 -26.96 -34.96
CA ALA A 978 -52.45 -26.48 -34.98
C ALA A 978 -51.47 -27.63 -35.24
N ARG A 979 -50.42 -27.34 -36.01
CA ARG A 979 -49.29 -28.23 -36.27
C ARG A 979 -48.01 -27.46 -35.97
N GLU A 980 -47.28 -27.91 -34.96
CA GLU A 980 -46.02 -27.29 -34.50
C GLU A 980 -44.78 -28.07 -34.99
N VAL A 981 -45.00 -29.12 -35.80
CA VAL A 981 -43.98 -30.06 -36.25
C VAL A 981 -43.82 -30.06 -37.78
N LYS A 982 -42.59 -30.29 -38.25
CA LYS A 982 -42.26 -30.48 -39.67
C LYS A 982 -41.23 -31.61 -39.84
N VAL A 983 -41.20 -32.24 -41.01
CA VAL A 983 -40.17 -33.23 -41.36
C VAL A 983 -38.78 -32.60 -41.24
N GLY A 984 -37.84 -33.30 -40.59
CA GLY A 984 -36.49 -32.81 -40.30
C GLY A 984 -36.36 -31.94 -39.05
N LEU A 985 -37.46 -31.61 -38.36
CA LEU A 985 -37.40 -30.95 -37.05
C LEU A 985 -36.86 -31.93 -36.01
N THR A 986 -35.89 -31.49 -35.20
CA THR A 986 -35.35 -32.28 -34.09
C THR A 986 -36.00 -31.81 -32.79
N ILE A 987 -36.60 -32.76 -32.07
CA ILE A 987 -37.22 -32.55 -30.76
C ILE A 987 -36.16 -32.82 -29.70
N GLU A 988 -35.88 -31.84 -28.86
CA GLU A 988 -34.98 -31.97 -27.71
C GLU A 988 -35.76 -32.36 -26.45
N GLU A 989 -35.14 -33.17 -25.60
CA GLU A 989 -35.73 -33.59 -24.32
C GLU A 989 -35.82 -32.39 -23.37
N ARG A 990 -37.04 -32.02 -22.97
CA ARG A 990 -37.33 -30.97 -22.00
C ARG A 990 -38.22 -31.54 -20.89
N ASP A 991 -38.21 -30.91 -19.72
CA ASP A 991 -39.04 -31.32 -18.55
C ASP A 991 -40.56 -31.35 -18.84
N ALA A 992 -41.02 -30.74 -19.94
CA ALA A 992 -42.41 -30.79 -20.40
C ALA A 992 -42.51 -31.49 -21.79
N PRO A 993 -43.52 -32.36 -22.00
CA PRO A 993 -43.70 -33.06 -23.27
C PRO A 993 -43.92 -32.08 -24.44
N ALA A 994 -43.19 -32.28 -25.53
CA ALA A 994 -43.23 -31.42 -26.71
C ALA A 994 -44.59 -31.55 -27.41
N ARG A 995 -45.33 -30.45 -27.53
CA ARG A 995 -46.62 -30.39 -28.23
C ARG A 995 -46.35 -30.44 -29.74
N LEU A 996 -46.96 -31.40 -30.43
CA LEU A 996 -46.77 -31.61 -31.86
C LEU A 996 -47.99 -31.16 -32.67
N PHE A 997 -49.19 -31.43 -32.14
CA PHE A 997 -50.46 -31.07 -32.75
C PHE A 997 -51.47 -30.63 -31.69
N GLN A 998 -52.47 -29.85 -32.09
CA GLN A 998 -53.69 -29.64 -31.31
C GLN A 998 -54.90 -30.11 -32.13
N VAL A 999 -55.79 -30.86 -31.49
CA VAL A 999 -57.01 -31.38 -32.12
C VAL A 999 -58.23 -30.84 -31.39
N ALA A 1000 -59.11 -30.14 -32.11
CA ALA A 1000 -60.38 -29.63 -31.58
C ALA A 1000 -61.52 -30.63 -31.84
N THR A 1001 -62.35 -30.84 -30.83
CA THR A 1001 -63.54 -31.71 -30.85
C THR A 1001 -64.80 -30.98 -31.29
N ASP A 1002 -64.93 -29.67 -31.00
CA ASP A 1002 -66.04 -28.81 -31.43
C ASP A 1002 -65.56 -27.35 -31.66
N LEU A 1003 -66.04 -26.70 -32.73
CA LEU A 1003 -65.69 -25.32 -33.14
C LEU A 1003 -66.91 -24.38 -33.21
N SER A 1004 -68.09 -24.84 -32.77
CA SER A 1004 -69.33 -24.05 -32.76
C SER A 1004 -69.35 -22.91 -31.74
N VAL A 1005 -68.47 -22.98 -30.74
CA VAL A 1005 -68.21 -21.95 -29.72
C VAL A 1005 -66.71 -21.66 -29.71
N VAL A 1006 -66.34 -20.38 -29.66
CA VAL A 1006 -64.93 -19.94 -29.58
C VAL A 1006 -64.73 -19.01 -28.40
N GLU A 1007 -63.53 -19.02 -27.84
CA GLU A 1007 -63.14 -18.16 -26.73
C GLU A 1007 -62.12 -17.12 -27.20
N ILE A 1008 -62.15 -15.95 -26.60
CA ILE A 1008 -61.15 -14.89 -26.82
C ILE A 1008 -60.47 -14.63 -25.48
N VAL A 1009 -59.19 -14.94 -25.42
CA VAL A 1009 -58.39 -14.76 -24.21
C VAL A 1009 -57.61 -13.46 -24.33
N VAL A 1010 -57.79 -12.58 -23.36
CA VAL A 1010 -57.19 -11.25 -23.33
C VAL A 1010 -56.50 -11.04 -22.00
N THR A 1011 -55.28 -10.53 -22.03
CA THR A 1011 -54.51 -10.19 -20.82
C THR A 1011 -54.51 -8.68 -20.63
N ILE A 1012 -54.97 -8.21 -19.46
CA ILE A 1012 -55.06 -6.79 -19.12
C ILE A 1012 -54.17 -6.52 -17.89
N HIS A 1013 -53.40 -5.43 -17.88
CA HIS A 1013 -52.53 -5.06 -16.74
C HIS A 1013 -53.33 -4.45 -15.57
N SER A 1014 -52.98 -4.79 -14.32
CA SER A 1014 -53.63 -4.26 -13.11
C SER A 1014 -53.64 -2.74 -12.97
N SER A 1015 -52.66 -2.05 -13.56
CA SER A 1015 -52.58 -0.58 -13.57
C SER A 1015 -53.69 0.07 -14.40
N GLU A 1016 -54.42 -0.70 -15.21
CA GLU A 1016 -55.40 -0.23 -16.18
C GLU A 1016 -56.86 -0.47 -15.73
N LEU A 1017 -57.11 -0.90 -14.48
CA LEU A 1017 -58.42 -1.37 -14.03
C LEU A 1017 -59.19 -0.43 -13.09
N ARG A 1018 -60.46 -0.16 -13.48
CA ARG A 1018 -61.62 -0.45 -12.61
C ARG A 1018 -62.07 -1.88 -12.95
N GLN A 1019 -62.52 -2.68 -11.99
CA GLN A 1019 -62.71 -4.15 -12.20
C GLN A 1019 -63.79 -4.49 -13.26
N PRO A 1020 -63.57 -5.45 -14.19
CA PRO A 1020 -64.57 -5.89 -15.16
C PRO A 1020 -65.56 -6.84 -14.48
N ARG A 1021 -66.86 -6.74 -14.77
CA ARG A 1021 -67.87 -7.66 -14.21
C ARG A 1021 -68.07 -8.86 -15.14
N ILE A 1022 -68.12 -10.05 -14.55
CA ILE A 1022 -68.60 -11.27 -15.24
C ILE A 1022 -70.03 -11.02 -15.73
N GLY A 1023 -70.31 -11.39 -16.98
CA GLY A 1023 -71.60 -11.16 -17.66
C GLY A 1023 -71.70 -9.86 -18.47
N SER A 1024 -70.67 -9.02 -18.49
CA SER A 1024 -70.66 -7.82 -19.35
C SER A 1024 -70.56 -8.20 -20.83
N GLN A 1025 -71.35 -7.53 -21.68
CA GLN A 1025 -71.21 -7.64 -23.14
C GLN A 1025 -70.03 -6.81 -23.64
N VAL A 1026 -69.22 -7.40 -24.52
CA VAL A 1026 -68.07 -6.74 -25.14
C VAL A 1026 -68.19 -6.85 -26.65
N ALA A 1027 -68.05 -5.72 -27.34
CA ALA A 1027 -67.92 -5.69 -28.78
C ALA A 1027 -66.45 -5.88 -29.17
N PHE A 1028 -66.20 -6.74 -30.15
CA PHE A 1028 -64.87 -6.94 -30.70
C PHE A 1028 -64.88 -6.94 -32.22
N ARG A 1029 -63.73 -6.61 -32.80
CA ARG A 1029 -63.50 -6.71 -34.24
C ARG A 1029 -62.34 -7.65 -34.49
N VAL A 1030 -62.43 -8.42 -35.58
CA VAL A 1030 -61.37 -9.33 -36.00
C VAL A 1030 -60.62 -8.70 -37.15
N LEU A 1031 -59.29 -8.69 -37.09
CA LEU A 1031 -58.43 -8.04 -38.10
C LEU A 1031 -58.68 -8.57 -39.53
N SER A 1032 -59.00 -9.85 -39.67
CA SER A 1032 -59.31 -10.49 -40.95
C SER A 1032 -60.73 -10.18 -41.48
N LEU A 1033 -61.61 -9.60 -40.66
CA LEU A 1033 -63.00 -9.25 -40.98
C LEU A 1033 -63.35 -7.83 -40.49
N PRO A 1034 -62.66 -6.78 -40.97
CA PRO A 1034 -62.72 -5.43 -40.39
C PRO A 1034 -64.11 -4.76 -40.47
N GLY A 1035 -64.94 -5.18 -41.43
CA GLY A 1035 -66.29 -4.65 -41.69
C GLY A 1035 -67.41 -5.24 -40.82
N ARG A 1036 -67.13 -6.28 -40.01
CA ARG A 1036 -68.12 -6.92 -39.12
C ARG A 1036 -67.71 -6.75 -37.66
N ALA A 1037 -68.67 -6.31 -36.84
CA ALA A 1037 -68.53 -6.32 -35.39
C ALA A 1037 -69.15 -7.61 -34.85
N PHE A 1038 -68.48 -8.21 -33.89
CA PHE A 1038 -68.94 -9.40 -33.18
C PHE A 1038 -69.14 -9.05 -31.71
N SER A 1039 -70.03 -9.77 -31.03
CA SER A 1039 -70.31 -9.59 -29.61
C SER A 1039 -69.98 -10.86 -28.85
N GLY A 1040 -69.32 -10.73 -27.71
CA GLY A 1040 -69.08 -11.82 -26.78
C GLY A 1040 -69.48 -11.42 -25.36
N ILE A 1041 -69.55 -12.41 -24.48
CA ILE A 1041 -69.87 -12.22 -23.06
C ILE A 1041 -68.61 -12.53 -22.25
N VAL A 1042 -68.27 -11.66 -21.29
CA VAL A 1042 -67.20 -11.95 -20.32
C VAL A 1042 -67.65 -13.09 -19.43
N GLU A 1043 -67.09 -14.27 -19.65
CA GLU A 1043 -67.42 -15.48 -18.91
C GLU A 1043 -66.57 -15.59 -17.64
N GLN A 1044 -65.27 -15.32 -17.76
CA GLN A 1044 -64.33 -15.47 -16.66
C GLN A 1044 -63.35 -14.31 -16.58
N VAL A 1045 -63.21 -13.74 -15.38
CA VAL A 1045 -62.12 -12.83 -15.04
C VAL A 1045 -61.30 -13.49 -13.95
N SER A 1046 -60.11 -13.95 -14.29
CA SER A 1046 -59.19 -14.58 -13.34
C SER A 1046 -57.94 -13.74 -13.20
N ARG A 1047 -57.48 -13.56 -11.96
CA ARG A 1047 -56.17 -12.98 -11.73
C ARG A 1047 -55.15 -14.01 -12.18
N SER A 1048 -54.32 -13.66 -13.15
CA SER A 1048 -53.21 -14.52 -13.54
C SER A 1048 -52.35 -14.71 -12.30
N THR A 1049 -52.00 -15.95 -11.95
CA THR A 1049 -51.01 -16.21 -10.91
C THR A 1049 -49.72 -15.47 -11.29
N PRO A 1050 -49.10 -14.72 -10.36
CA PRO A 1050 -47.94 -13.92 -10.69
C PRO A 1050 -46.81 -14.86 -11.08
N ASP A 1051 -46.45 -14.86 -12.36
CA ASP A 1051 -45.11 -15.26 -12.76
C ASP A 1051 -44.15 -14.18 -12.29
N ALA A 1052 -42.96 -14.62 -11.88
CA ALA A 1052 -42.11 -13.99 -10.88
C ALA A 1052 -41.52 -12.60 -11.21
N ASP A 1053 -42.09 -11.80 -12.12
CA ASP A 1053 -41.54 -10.46 -12.38
C ASP A 1053 -42.45 -9.27 -12.69
N HIS A 1054 -43.73 -9.36 -13.11
CA HIS A 1054 -44.45 -8.13 -13.51
C HIS A 1054 -45.87 -7.99 -12.97
N ALA A 1055 -46.27 -6.73 -12.74
CA ALA A 1055 -47.52 -6.27 -12.12
C ALA A 1055 -48.74 -7.14 -12.45
N SER A 1056 -49.59 -7.42 -11.44
CA SER A 1056 -50.71 -8.37 -11.57
C SER A 1056 -51.50 -8.19 -12.87
N THR A 1057 -51.54 -9.19 -13.74
CA THR A 1057 -52.39 -9.16 -14.93
C THR A 1057 -53.69 -9.90 -14.64
N TYR A 1058 -54.77 -9.50 -15.31
CA TYR A 1058 -56.04 -10.19 -15.31
C TYR A 1058 -56.21 -10.88 -16.65
N ARG A 1059 -56.44 -12.20 -16.61
CA ARG A 1059 -56.86 -13.00 -17.75
C ARG A 1059 -58.38 -12.92 -17.84
N VAL A 1060 -58.87 -12.28 -18.90
CA VAL A 1060 -60.30 -12.15 -19.22
C VAL A 1060 -60.61 -13.10 -20.38
N VAL A 1061 -61.54 -14.03 -20.15
CA VAL A 1061 -62.03 -14.98 -21.15
C VAL A 1061 -63.41 -14.51 -21.60
N ILE A 1062 -63.56 -14.38 -22.91
CA ILE A 1062 -64.79 -13.92 -23.56
C ILE A 1062 -65.29 -15.03 -24.46
N GLU A 1063 -66.48 -15.54 -24.17
CA GLU A 1063 -67.13 -16.56 -24.99
C GLU A 1063 -67.90 -15.88 -26.14
N ALA A 1064 -67.71 -16.39 -27.36
CA ALA A 1064 -68.40 -15.92 -28.55
C ALA A 1064 -69.00 -17.09 -29.34
N PHE A 1065 -70.29 -16.99 -29.63
CA PHE A 1065 -71.01 -18.00 -30.42
C PHE A 1065 -70.62 -17.90 -31.90
N ASN A 1066 -70.27 -19.02 -32.52
CA ASN A 1066 -69.71 -19.08 -33.89
C ASN A 1066 -70.54 -20.00 -34.82
N PRO A 1067 -71.83 -19.73 -35.03
CA PRO A 1067 -72.74 -20.63 -35.75
C PRO A 1067 -72.39 -20.78 -37.23
N ASP A 1068 -71.80 -19.75 -37.84
CA ASP A 1068 -71.41 -19.73 -39.25
C ASP A 1068 -69.97 -20.23 -39.49
N LEU A 1069 -69.26 -20.68 -38.44
CA LEU A 1069 -67.84 -21.10 -38.47
C LEU A 1069 -66.89 -20.07 -39.08
N LEU A 1070 -67.23 -18.77 -38.97
CA LEU A 1070 -66.47 -17.65 -39.53
C LEU A 1070 -65.28 -17.26 -38.64
N LEU A 1071 -65.40 -17.43 -37.32
CA LEU A 1071 -64.32 -17.21 -36.37
C LEU A 1071 -63.45 -18.46 -36.33
N ARG A 1072 -62.18 -18.35 -36.72
CA ARG A 1072 -61.23 -19.47 -36.72
C ARG A 1072 -60.19 -19.29 -35.61
N PRO A 1073 -59.78 -20.37 -34.93
CA PRO A 1073 -58.67 -20.31 -34.00
C PRO A 1073 -57.42 -19.68 -34.63
N GLY A 1074 -56.74 -18.79 -33.90
CA GLY A 1074 -55.57 -18.04 -34.36
C GLY A 1074 -55.88 -16.68 -35.01
N MET A 1075 -57.14 -16.32 -35.21
CA MET A 1075 -57.50 -14.95 -35.61
C MET A 1075 -57.27 -13.97 -34.45
N VAL A 1076 -56.80 -12.75 -34.76
CA VAL A 1076 -56.57 -11.70 -33.76
C VAL A 1076 -57.80 -10.79 -33.66
N ALA A 1077 -58.34 -10.69 -32.45
CA ALA A 1077 -59.44 -9.81 -32.12
C ALA A 1077 -58.94 -8.59 -31.32
N THR A 1078 -59.44 -7.41 -31.68
CA THR A 1078 -59.19 -6.16 -30.93
C THR A 1078 -60.47 -5.74 -30.23
N LEU A 1079 -60.36 -5.45 -28.94
CA LEU A 1079 -61.49 -5.08 -28.09
C LEU A 1079 -61.31 -3.67 -27.54
N THR A 1080 -62.44 -2.97 -27.36
CA THR A 1080 -62.47 -1.66 -26.71
C THR A 1080 -63.53 -1.69 -25.61
N ILE A 1081 -63.12 -1.45 -24.36
CA ILE A 1081 -63.97 -1.55 -23.17
C ILE A 1081 -64.24 -0.13 -22.64
N HIS A 1082 -65.51 0.29 -22.54
CA HIS A 1082 -65.87 1.70 -22.32
C HIS A 1082 -66.63 2.06 -21.04
N ASP A 1083 -67.17 1.12 -20.24
CA ASP A 1083 -68.09 1.49 -19.12
C ASP A 1083 -67.68 1.00 -17.72
N PHE A 1084 -67.67 1.94 -16.75
CA PHE A 1084 -67.63 1.69 -15.30
C PHE A 1084 -68.62 2.61 -14.57
N VAL A 1085 -69.89 2.21 -14.41
CA VAL A 1085 -70.91 3.00 -13.67
C VAL A 1085 -70.97 2.61 -12.19
N ALA A 1086 -70.95 3.62 -11.32
CA ALA A 1086 -71.13 3.53 -9.87
C ALA A 1086 -72.62 3.47 -9.48
N VAL A 1087 -72.99 2.62 -8.53
CA VAL A 1087 -74.30 2.68 -7.85
C VAL A 1087 -74.07 2.63 -6.33
N MET A 1088 -74.52 3.69 -5.68
CA MET A 1088 -74.63 3.86 -4.23
C MET A 1088 -75.56 2.81 -3.60
N THR A 1089 -75.18 2.24 -2.48
CA THR A 1089 -76.08 1.52 -1.56
C THR A 1089 -76.46 2.42 -0.38
N PRO A 1090 -77.75 2.51 0.02
CA PRO A 1090 -78.11 3.08 1.31
C PRO A 1090 -78.16 2.00 2.41
N ARG A 1091 -77.45 2.31 3.51
CA ARG A 1091 -77.34 1.67 4.84
C ARG A 1091 -76.60 0.34 4.95
#